data_AF-A0A960T0X6-F1
#
_entry.id   AF-A0A960T0X6-F1
#
_cell.length_a   1.000
_cell.length_b   1.000
_cell.length_c   1.000
_cell.angle_alpha   90.00
_cell.angle_beta   90.00
_cell.angle_gamma   90.00
#
_symmetry.space_group_name_H-M   'P 1'
#
loop_
_entity.id
_entity.type
_entity.pdbx_description
1 polymer ?
#
loop_
_entity_poly.entity_id
_entity_poly.type
_entity_poly.pdbx_seq_one_letter_code
_entity_poly.pdbx_strand_id
1 'polypeptide(L)'
;QAIAQSSQLTVSSGAEVRITGGVNAFQRSTSDAAVILDGGIFDYQASTHGHMGNITLSNGATWKASAGGGYNGENMQLNGTVTVSGSSASTISNFTQGLALSGNREFNVADVTGDAAVDLTVAIELENNDSGSGDGIIKTGAGTMNLTGASTYSGGTVVNGGMLKISNALRSTSGITVSNGATLETNATNIFVGGHGAAVADTMVVTLNGSNWVMTAAHDARIGNVVLNDASTWTSNRAITNYDVLLANTTAGAATVAVTGTGASVMNGTGGIHLQGIQNFNVADTTGDAAADLSVSLVLAAQGTIGGAAGGINKLGSGTMAISRQTTYTGGTTVAAGVLDLTGGGGSGGTIRGTATVNAGATLRLSTGDATGYATNDTRLAVINLDGGTLEVNSTSNQTLGSAVINMTGGTISGIAGSNLDFYGGASALNTLASPDTSVIGGVALSPLRQGSTTFDVADGAAAVDLRIDSVLRNSPSGNAGGAVLIKAGDGTMELTANNTLTNGLTINGGVVAITANGLYRNGDGSAAYNTGAVVTINTGGTLRLNSYNYNGDGGLGGLRDYAGNRVINGGTLEVVGAGHSSGNDFTVGSAGGTFRYAPSNTADTLTLAGNANTNTQLNGVLDFNTVGNIAVTDSIEGSGGITKSGGGTLTLSA
;
A
#
# COMPACT_ATOMS: atom_id res chain seq x y z
N GLN A 1 23.98 -40.37 43.99
CA GLN A 1 24.03 -38.93 43.70
C GLN A 1 25.43 -38.44 44.07
N ALA A 2 26.08 -37.67 43.19
CA ALA A 2 27.48 -37.27 43.36
C ALA A 2 27.63 -35.97 44.16
N ILE A 3 26.58 -35.13 44.19
CA ILE A 3 26.54 -33.86 44.92
C ILE A 3 25.24 -33.78 45.72
N ALA A 4 25.34 -33.48 47.03
CA ALA A 4 24.19 -33.42 47.93
C ALA A 4 23.36 -32.13 47.73
N GLN A 5 22.07 -32.17 48.12
CA GLN A 5 21.22 -30.96 48.20
C GLN A 5 21.94 -29.83 48.92
N SER A 6 21.78 -28.60 48.41
CA SER A 6 22.35 -27.36 48.99
C SER A 6 23.90 -27.23 48.99
N SER A 7 24.65 -28.08 48.27
CA SER A 7 26.11 -27.97 48.14
C SER A 7 26.52 -27.05 46.99
N GLN A 8 27.57 -26.23 47.10
CA GLN A 8 28.10 -25.48 45.96
C GLN A 8 29.26 -26.26 45.31
N LEU A 9 29.25 -26.42 43.99
CA LEU A 9 30.41 -26.92 43.24
C LEU A 9 31.02 -25.75 42.48
N THR A 10 32.25 -25.37 42.80
CA THR A 10 33.00 -24.38 42.03
C THR A 10 34.12 -25.05 41.24
N VAL A 11 34.17 -24.82 39.93
CA VAL A 11 35.23 -25.28 39.04
C VAL A 11 35.99 -24.07 38.54
N SER A 12 37.18 -23.85 39.10
CA SER A 12 38.02 -22.69 38.79
C SER A 12 38.72 -22.81 37.42
N SER A 13 39.30 -21.68 36.99
CA SER A 13 39.95 -21.56 35.69
C SER A 13 41.05 -22.61 35.49
N GLY A 14 41.02 -23.28 34.34
CA GLY A 14 41.93 -24.37 34.01
C GLY A 14 41.62 -25.72 34.68
N ALA A 15 40.63 -25.79 35.57
CA ALA A 15 40.17 -27.05 36.13
C ALA A 15 39.06 -27.68 35.29
N GLU A 16 38.98 -29.01 35.30
CA GLU A 16 37.90 -29.77 34.70
C GLU A 16 37.33 -30.78 35.70
N VAL A 17 36.01 -30.76 35.89
CA VAL A 17 35.28 -31.78 36.64
C VAL A 17 34.54 -32.66 35.66
N ARG A 18 34.75 -33.98 35.78
CA ARG A 18 34.06 -34.99 34.97
C ARG A 18 33.18 -35.86 35.84
N ILE A 19 31.93 -36.01 35.46
CA ILE A 19 30.98 -36.94 36.07
C ILE A 19 30.87 -38.17 35.17
N THR A 20 31.43 -39.30 35.59
CA THR A 20 31.54 -40.51 34.75
C THR A 20 30.54 -41.61 35.11
N GLY A 21 29.72 -41.45 36.16
CA GLY A 21 28.70 -42.43 36.54
C GLY A 21 27.68 -41.93 37.56
N GLY A 22 26.49 -42.54 37.53
CA GLY A 22 25.40 -42.37 38.52
C GLY A 22 24.13 -41.70 37.96
N VAL A 23 22.98 -42.37 38.08
CA VAL A 23 21.65 -41.79 37.76
C VAL A 23 21.38 -40.62 38.70
N ASN A 24 20.91 -39.50 38.15
CA ASN A 24 20.64 -38.28 38.94
C ASN A 24 21.86 -37.86 39.77
N ALA A 25 23.03 -37.73 39.11
CA ALA A 25 24.25 -37.27 39.76
C ALA A 25 24.03 -35.93 40.50
N PHE A 26 23.10 -35.11 40.01
CA PHE A 26 22.48 -33.96 40.67
C PHE A 26 21.00 -34.24 40.91
N GLN A 27 20.45 -33.66 41.97
CA GLN A 27 19.05 -33.83 42.34
C GLN A 27 18.10 -33.03 41.44
N ARG A 28 16.84 -33.49 41.39
CA ARG A 28 15.76 -32.96 40.54
C ARG A 28 15.22 -31.59 41.00
N SER A 29 15.59 -31.09 42.18
CA SER A 29 14.95 -29.89 42.76
C SER A 29 15.52 -28.59 42.19
N THR A 30 14.64 -27.61 41.98
CA THR A 30 14.99 -26.22 41.60
C THR A 30 15.66 -25.44 42.73
N SER A 31 15.69 -26.01 43.95
CA SER A 31 16.30 -25.45 45.15
C SER A 31 17.78 -25.84 45.36
N ASP A 32 18.38 -26.60 44.44
CA ASP A 32 19.64 -27.31 44.68
C ASP A 32 20.88 -26.60 44.11
N ALA A 33 21.97 -26.71 44.88
CA ALA A 33 23.38 -26.64 44.52
C ALA A 33 23.77 -25.79 43.29
N ALA A 34 24.25 -24.56 43.50
CA ALA A 34 24.83 -23.75 42.43
C ALA A 34 26.12 -24.40 41.91
N VAL A 35 26.11 -24.86 40.67
CA VAL A 35 27.34 -25.19 39.94
C VAL A 35 27.90 -23.86 39.42
N ILE A 36 29.10 -23.49 39.83
CA ILE A 36 29.81 -22.30 39.35
C ILE A 36 31.02 -22.75 38.57
N LEU A 37 31.03 -22.45 37.28
CA LEU A 37 32.19 -22.64 36.43
C LEU A 37 32.84 -21.28 36.24
N ASP A 38 34.04 -21.10 36.78
CA ASP A 38 34.77 -19.84 36.73
C ASP A 38 36.02 -19.98 35.85
N GLY A 39 35.82 -19.93 34.53
CA GLY A 39 36.82 -20.31 33.53
C GLY A 39 37.13 -21.82 33.50
N GLY A 40 36.43 -22.61 34.30
CA GLY A 40 36.56 -24.06 34.40
C GLY A 40 35.64 -24.81 33.44
N ILE A 41 35.81 -26.13 33.42
CA ILE A 41 35.07 -27.04 32.54
C ILE A 41 34.26 -28.04 33.38
N PHE A 42 32.98 -28.18 33.05
CA PHE A 42 32.15 -29.26 33.55
C PHE A 42 31.80 -30.22 32.43
N ASP A 43 32.09 -31.51 32.62
CA ASP A 43 31.82 -32.58 31.64
C ASP A 43 30.95 -33.69 32.21
N TYR A 44 29.75 -33.85 31.67
CA TYR A 44 28.90 -34.98 31.97
C TYR A 44 29.14 -36.15 31.01
N GLN A 45 29.77 -37.21 31.50
CA GLN A 45 30.14 -38.41 30.74
C GLN A 45 29.44 -39.68 31.24
N ALA A 46 28.50 -39.56 32.18
CA ALA A 46 27.83 -40.72 32.73
C ALA A 46 26.83 -41.32 31.73
N SER A 47 26.72 -42.64 31.71
CA SER A 47 25.78 -43.38 30.84
C SER A 47 24.30 -43.28 31.28
N THR A 48 23.97 -42.35 32.16
CA THR A 48 22.67 -42.26 32.83
C THR A 48 22.10 -40.85 32.71
N HIS A 49 20.78 -40.69 32.78
CA HIS A 49 20.16 -39.36 32.78
C HIS A 49 20.61 -38.51 33.98
N GLY A 50 20.93 -37.24 33.72
CA GLY A 50 21.35 -36.26 34.71
C GLY A 50 20.51 -35.00 34.67
N HIS A 51 20.26 -34.40 35.83
CA HIS A 51 19.65 -33.08 35.92
C HIS A 51 20.72 -32.01 36.16
N MET A 52 20.43 -30.77 35.79
CA MET A 52 21.21 -29.60 36.17
C MET A 52 20.30 -28.59 36.86
N GLY A 53 20.66 -28.19 38.08
CA GLY A 53 20.01 -27.10 38.81
C GLY A 53 20.43 -25.75 38.25
N ASN A 54 20.68 -24.79 39.14
CA ASN A 54 21.24 -23.50 38.74
C ASN A 54 22.72 -23.67 38.38
N ILE A 55 23.13 -23.08 37.26
CA ILE A 55 24.53 -23.06 36.82
C ILE A 55 24.95 -21.64 36.48
N THR A 56 26.12 -21.23 36.99
CA THR A 56 26.79 -19.97 36.63
C THR A 56 28.01 -20.27 35.78
N LEU A 57 28.10 -19.64 34.62
CA LEU A 57 29.22 -19.70 33.71
C LEU A 57 29.93 -18.33 33.74
N SER A 58 31.17 -18.29 34.19
CA SER A 58 31.97 -17.07 34.18
C SER A 58 33.33 -17.24 33.53
N ASN A 59 33.91 -16.13 33.08
CA ASN A 59 35.32 -16.03 32.69
C ASN A 59 35.78 -17.11 31.69
N GLY A 60 34.98 -17.40 30.67
CA GLY A 60 35.33 -18.39 29.63
C GLY A 60 34.95 -19.83 29.96
N ALA A 61 34.03 -20.04 30.89
CA ALA A 61 33.60 -21.37 31.31
C ALA A 61 32.99 -22.20 30.17
N THR A 62 33.16 -23.52 30.27
CA THR A 62 32.57 -24.49 29.33
C THR A 62 31.75 -25.54 30.06
N TRP A 63 30.48 -25.67 29.67
CA TRP A 63 29.61 -26.78 30.07
C TRP A 63 29.43 -27.75 28.90
N LYS A 64 29.82 -29.02 29.10
CA LYS A 64 29.68 -30.10 28.12
C LYS A 64 29.11 -31.40 28.68
N ALA A 65 28.64 -32.26 27.79
CA ALA A 65 28.16 -33.61 28.10
C ALA A 65 28.63 -34.64 27.05
N SER A 66 29.93 -34.97 27.07
CA SER A 66 30.61 -35.61 25.93
C SER A 66 30.37 -37.11 25.73
N ALA A 67 29.80 -37.81 26.71
CA ALA A 67 29.53 -39.26 26.62
C ALA A 67 28.19 -39.68 27.26
N GLY A 68 27.29 -38.71 27.50
CA GLY A 68 26.04 -38.93 28.23
C GLY A 68 25.22 -40.08 27.64
N GLY A 69 24.89 -41.09 28.45
CA GLY A 69 24.03 -42.18 28.01
C GLY A 69 22.61 -41.65 27.84
N GLY A 70 22.10 -41.78 26.62
CA GLY A 70 20.76 -41.34 26.28
C GLY A 70 19.73 -41.97 27.19
N TYR A 71 18.97 -41.11 27.85
CA TYR A 71 17.61 -41.45 28.24
C TYR A 71 16.74 -40.65 27.28
N ASN A 72 15.83 -41.33 26.57
CA ASN A 72 14.85 -40.74 25.64
C ASN A 72 15.33 -39.78 24.54
N GLY A 73 16.62 -39.60 24.37
CA GLY A 73 17.18 -38.78 23.30
C GLY A 73 17.95 -37.57 23.81
N GLU A 74 18.09 -37.38 25.13
CA GLU A 74 18.78 -36.24 25.73
C GLU A 74 19.99 -36.66 26.58
N ASN A 75 20.98 -35.76 26.74
CA ASN A 75 22.11 -36.01 27.64
C ASN A 75 21.79 -35.63 29.09
N MET A 76 21.10 -34.50 29.26
CA MET A 76 20.76 -33.93 30.56
C MET A 76 19.46 -33.13 30.46
N GLN A 77 18.83 -32.90 31.60
CA GLN A 77 17.70 -31.98 31.72
C GLN A 77 18.07 -30.76 32.58
N LEU A 78 17.81 -29.55 32.09
CA LEU A 78 17.95 -28.30 32.83
C LEU A 78 16.68 -28.00 33.64
N ASN A 79 16.85 -27.95 34.96
CA ASN A 79 15.79 -27.63 35.90
C ASN A 79 15.88 -26.19 36.41
N GLY A 80 17.07 -25.60 36.48
CA GLY A 80 17.31 -24.24 36.99
C GLY A 80 17.65 -23.19 35.93
N THR A 81 18.17 -22.06 36.39
CA THR A 81 18.62 -20.93 35.57
C THR A 81 20.08 -21.10 35.14
N VAL A 82 20.38 -20.69 33.90
CA VAL A 82 21.76 -20.50 33.41
C VAL A 82 22.10 -19.02 33.57
N THR A 83 23.14 -18.71 34.33
CA THR A 83 23.64 -17.34 34.54
C THR A 83 25.01 -17.18 33.90
N VAL A 84 25.22 -16.14 33.11
CA VAL A 84 26.54 -15.78 32.56
C VAL A 84 27.04 -14.49 33.19
N SER A 85 28.30 -14.49 33.63
CA SER A 85 28.96 -13.37 34.30
C SER A 85 30.47 -13.35 34.06
N GLY A 86 31.20 -12.41 34.65
CA GLY A 86 32.65 -12.29 34.47
C GLY A 86 33.03 -11.43 33.28
N SER A 87 34.18 -11.73 32.65
CA SER A 87 34.80 -10.87 31.61
C SER A 87 35.10 -11.56 30.28
N SER A 88 34.62 -12.80 30.09
CA SER A 88 34.90 -13.59 28.89
C SER A 88 33.71 -14.50 28.55
N ALA A 89 33.41 -14.61 27.25
CA ALA A 89 32.30 -15.39 26.71
C ALA A 89 32.37 -16.87 27.11
N SER A 90 31.23 -17.43 27.53
CA SER A 90 31.11 -18.83 27.94
C SER A 90 30.42 -19.69 26.88
N THR A 91 30.58 -21.01 26.98
CA THR A 91 30.05 -21.95 25.98
C THR A 91 29.34 -23.15 26.62
N ILE A 92 28.22 -23.54 26.02
CA ILE A 92 27.57 -24.84 26.24
C ILE A 92 27.73 -25.66 24.96
N SER A 93 28.40 -26.81 25.01
CA SER A 93 28.83 -27.54 23.80
C SER A 93 28.97 -29.05 24.02
N ASN A 94 29.15 -29.81 22.94
CA ASN A 94 29.48 -31.23 22.96
C ASN A 94 28.48 -32.09 23.73
N PHE A 95 27.18 -31.82 23.55
CA PHE A 95 26.11 -32.74 23.92
C PHE A 95 25.85 -33.63 22.69
N THR A 96 25.82 -34.95 22.88
CA THR A 96 25.62 -35.91 21.78
C THR A 96 24.16 -36.06 21.34
N GLN A 97 23.22 -35.55 22.13
CA GLN A 97 21.79 -35.83 22.03
C GLN A 97 20.98 -34.54 22.22
N GLY A 98 21.22 -33.79 23.31
CA GLY A 98 20.64 -32.46 23.54
C GLY A 98 20.41 -32.17 25.03
N LEU A 99 19.91 -30.97 25.33
CA LEU A 99 19.56 -30.50 26.67
C LEU A 99 18.05 -30.27 26.78
N ALA A 100 17.36 -31.17 27.48
CA ALA A 100 15.95 -31.04 27.80
C ALA A 100 15.69 -29.85 28.73
N LEU A 101 14.60 -29.11 28.49
CA LEU A 101 14.17 -27.98 29.31
C LEU A 101 12.97 -28.36 30.18
N SER A 102 13.05 -28.15 31.50
CA SER A 102 11.96 -28.53 32.43
C SER A 102 10.84 -27.48 32.55
N GLY A 103 10.22 -27.06 31.46
CA GLY A 103 9.40 -25.85 31.35
C GLY A 103 10.22 -24.67 30.82
N ASN A 104 9.68 -23.46 30.86
CA ASN A 104 10.42 -22.28 30.39
C ASN A 104 11.65 -22.01 31.27
N ARG A 105 12.86 -22.06 30.69
CA ARG A 105 14.13 -21.87 31.40
C ARG A 105 14.76 -20.52 31.12
N GLU A 106 15.21 -19.88 32.18
CA GLU A 106 15.90 -18.61 32.10
C GLU A 106 17.37 -18.80 31.75
N PHE A 107 17.82 -18.04 30.75
CA PHE A 107 19.21 -17.80 30.43
C PHE A 107 19.48 -16.31 30.69
N ASN A 108 20.03 -16.00 31.86
CA ASN A 108 20.42 -14.65 32.25
C ASN A 108 21.86 -14.39 31.82
N VAL A 109 22.02 -13.67 30.71
CA VAL A 109 23.33 -13.45 30.08
C VAL A 109 23.73 -11.99 30.25
N ALA A 110 24.70 -11.73 31.13
CA ALA A 110 25.34 -10.43 31.22
C ALA A 110 26.17 -10.14 29.96
N ASP A 111 26.35 -8.87 29.65
CA ASP A 111 27.36 -8.42 28.68
C ASP A 111 28.73 -8.52 29.37
N VAL A 112 29.46 -9.60 29.07
CA VAL A 112 30.76 -9.92 29.66
C VAL A 112 31.91 -9.58 28.73
N THR A 113 31.65 -9.37 27.43
CA THR A 113 32.64 -8.86 26.48
C THR A 113 32.69 -7.33 26.42
N GLY A 114 31.66 -6.65 26.91
CA GLY A 114 31.53 -5.19 26.93
C GLY A 114 31.24 -4.59 25.55
N ASP A 115 30.76 -5.40 24.62
CA ASP A 115 30.49 -5.05 23.23
C ASP A 115 29.36 -5.91 22.64
N ALA A 116 29.16 -5.84 21.32
CA ALA A 116 28.12 -6.62 20.63
C ALA A 116 28.53 -8.08 20.35
N ALA A 117 29.69 -8.55 20.85
CA ALA A 117 30.11 -9.93 20.66
C ALA A 117 29.23 -10.90 21.45
N VAL A 118 29.39 -12.19 21.16
CA VAL A 118 28.61 -13.24 21.83
C VAL A 118 29.17 -13.47 23.23
N ASP A 119 28.30 -13.39 24.24
CA ASP A 119 28.61 -13.67 25.65
C ASP A 119 28.34 -15.12 26.03
N LEU A 120 27.35 -15.74 25.39
CA LEU A 120 27.01 -17.15 25.54
C LEU A 120 26.79 -17.81 24.19
N THR A 121 27.60 -18.82 23.87
CA THR A 121 27.33 -19.72 22.75
C THR A 121 26.65 -21.00 23.25
N VAL A 122 25.47 -21.32 22.73
CA VAL A 122 24.78 -22.59 22.94
C VAL A 122 24.87 -23.41 21.66
N ALA A 123 25.88 -24.28 21.61
CA ALA A 123 26.23 -25.12 20.47
C ALA A 123 25.66 -26.53 20.58
N ILE A 124 24.46 -26.64 21.15
CA ILE A 124 23.77 -27.91 21.42
C ILE A 124 22.29 -27.78 21.08
N GLU A 125 21.63 -28.92 20.95
CA GLU A 125 20.17 -28.93 20.86
C GLU A 125 19.52 -28.55 22.19
N LEU A 126 18.54 -27.65 22.12
CA LEU A 126 17.62 -27.35 23.23
C LEU A 126 16.27 -27.94 22.87
N GLU A 127 15.74 -28.79 23.73
CA GLU A 127 14.56 -29.62 23.44
C GLU A 127 13.57 -29.66 24.61
N ASN A 128 12.40 -30.26 24.38
CA ASN A 128 11.42 -30.47 25.44
C ASN A 128 11.94 -31.50 26.45
N ASN A 129 11.39 -31.50 27.66
CA ASN A 129 11.58 -32.62 28.57
C ASN A 129 10.66 -33.80 28.21
N ASP A 130 11.04 -34.97 28.73
CA ASP A 130 10.36 -36.27 28.65
C ASP A 130 8.83 -36.27 28.89
N SER A 131 8.32 -35.28 29.64
CA SER A 131 6.97 -35.28 30.18
C SER A 131 6.06 -34.18 29.63
N GLY A 132 6.57 -33.30 28.76
CA GLY A 132 5.90 -32.07 28.42
C GLY A 132 6.00 -31.66 26.95
N SER A 133 4.92 -31.05 26.46
CA SER A 133 4.99 -30.07 25.40
C SER A 133 4.89 -28.67 26.03
N GLY A 134 5.44 -27.65 25.37
CA GLY A 134 5.39 -26.27 25.83
C GLY A 134 6.63 -25.77 26.59
N ASP A 135 7.73 -26.52 26.58
CA ASP A 135 9.00 -26.04 27.16
C ASP A 135 9.67 -25.01 26.26
N GLY A 136 10.36 -24.04 26.83
CA GLY A 136 10.94 -22.92 26.07
C GLY A 136 12.04 -22.19 26.82
N ILE A 137 12.49 -21.07 26.26
CA ILE A 137 13.56 -20.27 26.86
C ILE A 137 13.10 -18.84 27.13
N ILE A 138 13.68 -18.27 28.20
CA ILE A 138 13.55 -16.86 28.56
C ILE A 138 14.97 -16.29 28.61
N LYS A 139 15.33 -15.47 27.62
CA LYS A 139 16.60 -14.75 27.59
C LYS A 139 16.49 -13.44 28.38
N THR A 140 17.29 -13.28 29.41
CA THR A 140 17.43 -12.04 30.21
C THR A 140 18.89 -11.57 30.20
N GLY A 141 19.15 -10.42 30.84
CA GLY A 141 20.48 -9.80 30.88
C GLY A 141 20.84 -9.07 29.58
N ALA A 142 21.77 -8.12 29.69
CA ALA A 142 22.11 -7.19 28.61
C ALA A 142 22.92 -7.81 27.46
N GLY A 143 23.55 -8.97 27.68
CA GLY A 143 24.47 -9.58 26.73
C GLY A 143 23.80 -10.33 25.59
N THR A 144 24.63 -10.89 24.71
CA THR A 144 24.27 -11.64 23.51
C THR A 144 24.34 -13.15 23.76
N MET A 145 23.21 -13.84 23.58
CA MET A 145 23.14 -15.31 23.54
C MET A 145 23.01 -15.78 22.09
N ASN A 146 23.89 -16.66 21.64
CA ASN A 146 23.86 -17.23 20.29
C ASN A 146 23.51 -18.72 20.32
N LEU A 147 22.38 -19.08 19.71
CA LEU A 147 21.97 -20.46 19.46
C LEU A 147 22.60 -20.93 18.15
N THR A 148 23.62 -21.77 18.25
CA THR A 148 24.29 -22.39 17.09
C THR A 148 23.93 -23.86 16.91
N GLY A 149 23.43 -24.51 17.96
CA GLY A 149 22.72 -25.79 17.85
C GLY A 149 21.25 -25.59 17.47
N ALA A 150 20.64 -26.61 16.85
CA ALA A 150 19.22 -26.57 16.48
C ALA A 150 18.34 -26.66 17.73
N SER A 151 17.35 -25.79 17.89
CA SER A 151 16.38 -25.86 18.98
C SER A 151 15.07 -26.47 18.51
N THR A 152 14.55 -27.46 19.24
CA THR A 152 13.36 -28.25 18.90
C THR A 152 12.31 -28.28 20.02
N TYR A 153 12.52 -27.52 21.09
CA TYR A 153 11.50 -27.27 22.09
C TYR A 153 10.24 -26.65 21.46
N SER A 154 9.07 -26.96 22.03
CA SER A 154 7.76 -26.64 21.44
C SER A 154 7.10 -25.41 22.06
N GLY A 155 7.53 -24.97 23.24
CA GLY A 155 7.10 -23.75 23.91
C GLY A 155 7.69 -22.48 23.32
N GLY A 156 7.30 -21.35 23.91
CA GLY A 156 7.63 -20.03 23.40
C GLY A 156 9.08 -19.62 23.68
N THR A 157 9.62 -18.76 22.82
CA THR A 157 10.90 -18.08 23.05
C THR A 157 10.61 -16.66 23.52
N VAL A 158 11.09 -16.28 24.71
CA VAL A 158 10.93 -14.93 25.25
C VAL A 158 12.30 -14.25 25.35
N VAL A 159 12.43 -13.04 24.82
CA VAL A 159 13.63 -12.22 24.89
C VAL A 159 13.33 -10.97 25.70
N ASN A 160 13.67 -11.00 26.99
CA ASN A 160 13.40 -9.93 27.95
C ASN A 160 14.54 -8.90 28.07
N GLY A 161 15.71 -9.17 27.49
CA GLY A 161 16.84 -8.24 27.51
C GLY A 161 18.00 -8.69 26.62
N GLY A 162 18.81 -7.71 26.21
CA GLY A 162 19.98 -7.94 25.36
C GLY A 162 19.61 -8.49 24.00
N MET A 163 20.49 -9.33 23.44
CA MET A 163 20.30 -9.94 22.14
C MET A 163 20.15 -11.47 22.24
N LEU A 164 19.15 -12.01 21.55
CA LEU A 164 19.10 -13.43 21.20
C LEU A 164 19.43 -13.57 19.70
N LYS A 165 20.55 -14.21 19.39
CA LYS A 165 20.96 -14.55 18.04
C LYS A 165 20.64 -16.01 17.75
N ILE A 166 19.99 -16.27 16.63
CA ILE A 166 19.66 -17.61 16.14
C ILE A 166 20.47 -17.87 14.87
N SER A 167 21.46 -18.74 14.98
CA SER A 167 22.38 -19.11 13.88
C SER A 167 22.13 -20.54 13.37
N ASN A 168 21.01 -21.15 13.73
CA ASN A 168 20.57 -22.47 13.25
C ASN A 168 19.02 -22.55 13.29
N ALA A 169 18.44 -23.76 13.25
CA ALA A 169 17.01 -23.96 13.34
C ALA A 169 16.45 -23.63 14.74
N LEU A 170 15.29 -22.98 14.78
CA LEU A 170 14.40 -22.84 15.93
C LEU A 170 13.01 -23.33 15.52
N ARG A 171 12.75 -24.62 15.75
CA ARG A 171 11.52 -25.32 15.35
C ARG A 171 10.39 -25.19 16.39
N SER A 172 10.25 -24.01 16.99
CA SER A 172 9.21 -23.77 17.99
C SER A 172 7.82 -23.73 17.34
N THR A 173 6.82 -24.30 18.03
CA THR A 173 5.42 -24.22 17.63
C THR A 173 4.64 -23.13 18.36
N SER A 174 5.26 -22.38 19.29
CA SER A 174 4.56 -21.44 20.19
C SER A 174 4.99 -19.96 20.08
N GLY A 175 5.71 -19.58 19.02
CA GLY A 175 6.03 -18.19 18.70
C GLY A 175 7.18 -17.58 19.52
N ILE A 176 7.50 -16.32 19.21
CA ILE A 176 8.61 -15.57 19.81
C ILE A 176 8.07 -14.23 20.31
N THR A 177 8.40 -13.87 21.55
CA THR A 177 8.10 -12.55 22.12
C THR A 177 9.39 -11.83 22.46
N VAL A 178 9.56 -10.62 21.93
CA VAL A 178 10.71 -9.76 22.20
C VAL A 178 10.20 -8.53 22.95
N SER A 179 10.74 -8.32 24.14
CA SER A 179 10.34 -7.24 25.05
C SER A 179 11.09 -5.94 24.73
N ASN A 180 10.59 -4.84 25.26
CA ASN A 180 11.10 -3.50 25.00
C ASN A 180 12.62 -3.37 25.16
N GLY A 181 13.26 -2.80 24.14
CA GLY A 181 14.70 -2.60 24.06
C GLY A 181 15.53 -3.86 23.75
N ALA A 182 14.94 -5.06 23.73
CA ALA A 182 15.65 -6.28 23.36
C ALA A 182 15.75 -6.46 21.84
N THR A 183 16.64 -7.36 21.41
CA THR A 183 16.87 -7.66 19.99
C THR A 183 16.82 -9.16 19.72
N LEU A 184 16.08 -9.55 18.67
CA LEU A 184 16.17 -10.86 18.03
C LEU A 184 17.00 -10.72 16.76
N GLU A 185 18.10 -11.46 16.63
CA GLU A 185 18.83 -11.59 15.36
C GLU A 185 18.66 -13.00 14.80
N THR A 186 18.32 -13.10 13.52
CA THR A 186 18.17 -14.36 12.80
C THR A 186 19.17 -14.42 11.64
N ASN A 187 20.09 -15.41 11.69
CA ASN A 187 21.30 -15.48 10.87
C ASN A 187 21.52 -16.88 10.26
N ALA A 188 20.45 -17.55 9.85
CA ALA A 188 20.53 -18.88 9.26
C ALA A 188 19.41 -19.14 8.26
N THR A 189 19.52 -20.26 7.54
CA THR A 189 18.51 -20.75 6.61
C THR A 189 17.56 -21.72 7.32
N ASN A 190 16.30 -21.76 6.86
CA ASN A 190 15.25 -22.66 7.35
C ASN A 190 15.10 -22.64 8.88
N ILE A 191 15.15 -21.43 9.46
CA ILE A 191 15.13 -21.27 10.92
C ILE A 191 13.84 -21.87 11.51
N PHE A 192 12.69 -21.46 10.99
CA PHE A 192 11.41 -21.79 11.60
C PHE A 192 10.77 -23.10 11.11
N VAL A 193 11.09 -23.52 9.89
CA VAL A 193 10.48 -24.67 9.23
C VAL A 193 11.53 -25.44 8.45
N GLY A 194 11.30 -26.74 8.21
CA GLY A 194 12.22 -27.62 7.49
C GLY A 194 12.41 -27.35 5.99
N GLY A 195 12.13 -26.13 5.51
CA GLY A 195 12.21 -25.73 4.11
C GLY A 195 11.07 -24.81 3.68
N HIS A 196 11.24 -24.06 2.58
CA HIS A 196 10.22 -23.15 2.03
C HIS A 196 8.91 -23.83 1.63
N GLY A 197 8.94 -25.13 1.33
CA GLY A 197 7.74 -25.91 1.02
C GLY A 197 6.90 -26.28 2.24
N ALA A 198 7.46 -26.18 3.45
CA ALA A 198 6.76 -26.51 4.69
C ALA A 198 5.92 -25.32 5.17
N ALA A 199 4.73 -25.61 5.69
CA ALA A 199 3.86 -24.61 6.28
C ALA A 199 4.45 -24.07 7.60
N VAL A 200 4.25 -22.78 7.84
CA VAL A 200 4.42 -22.20 9.18
C VAL A 200 3.10 -22.38 9.94
N ALA A 201 3.18 -22.83 11.19
CA ALA A 201 2.02 -22.93 12.07
C ALA A 201 1.48 -21.53 12.43
N ASP A 202 0.17 -21.36 12.46
CA ASP A 202 -0.48 -20.07 12.77
C ASP A 202 -0.12 -19.54 14.19
N THR A 203 0.16 -20.47 15.11
CA THR A 203 0.63 -20.19 16.47
C THR A 203 2.05 -19.62 16.53
N MET A 204 2.82 -19.73 15.44
CA MET A 204 4.17 -19.21 15.37
C MET A 204 4.15 -17.73 14.97
N VAL A 205 3.85 -16.89 15.95
CA VAL A 205 3.83 -15.43 15.81
C VAL A 205 5.14 -14.84 16.35
N VAL A 206 5.76 -13.93 15.60
CA VAL A 206 6.86 -13.09 16.12
C VAL A 206 6.25 -11.78 16.61
N THR A 207 6.32 -11.54 17.91
CA THR A 207 5.81 -10.33 18.57
C THR A 207 6.96 -9.48 19.06
N LEU A 208 7.02 -8.23 18.60
CA LEU A 208 7.98 -7.21 19.02
C LEU A 208 7.23 -6.14 19.83
N ASN A 209 7.73 -5.77 21.01
CA ASN A 209 7.10 -4.79 21.91
C ASN A 209 8.08 -3.64 22.22
N GLY A 210 8.25 -2.68 21.33
CA GLY A 210 9.33 -1.67 21.40
C GLY A 210 10.71 -2.27 21.20
N SER A 211 10.80 -3.25 20.30
CA SER A 211 12.00 -4.07 20.15
C SER A 211 12.43 -4.26 18.71
N ASN A 212 13.60 -4.87 18.51
CA ASN A 212 14.18 -5.05 17.18
C ASN A 212 14.18 -6.52 16.75
N TRP A 213 13.82 -6.77 15.49
CA TRP A 213 14.11 -8.02 14.80
C TRP A 213 15.03 -7.75 13.61
N VAL A 214 16.22 -8.35 13.61
CA VAL A 214 17.22 -8.20 12.56
C VAL A 214 17.42 -9.52 11.82
N MET A 215 17.03 -9.54 10.54
CA MET A 215 17.39 -10.61 9.62
C MET A 215 18.66 -10.23 8.88
N THR A 216 19.70 -11.05 9.00
CA THR A 216 20.99 -10.81 8.33
C THR A 216 20.92 -11.19 6.84
N ALA A 217 22.00 -10.94 6.10
CA ALA A 217 22.11 -11.34 4.70
C ALA A 217 22.10 -12.88 4.50
N ALA A 218 22.40 -13.66 5.54
CA ALA A 218 22.38 -15.13 5.50
C ALA A 218 20.99 -15.71 5.79
N HIS A 219 20.05 -14.88 6.25
CA HIS A 219 18.72 -15.34 6.64
C HIS A 219 17.90 -15.81 5.45
N ASP A 220 17.29 -16.99 5.60
CA ASP A 220 16.36 -17.52 4.62
C ASP A 220 15.28 -18.33 5.34
N ALA A 221 14.02 -17.88 5.33
CA ALA A 221 12.96 -18.58 6.05
C ALA A 221 11.57 -18.24 5.52
N ARG A 222 10.65 -19.19 5.68
CA ARG A 222 9.23 -18.89 5.68
C ARG A 222 8.82 -18.37 7.06
N ILE A 223 8.04 -17.29 7.09
CA ILE A 223 7.54 -16.66 8.30
C ILE A 223 6.00 -16.50 8.23
N GLY A 224 5.36 -16.60 9.39
CA GLY A 224 3.92 -16.46 9.56
C GLY A 224 3.53 -15.05 10.00
N ASN A 225 2.62 -14.95 10.96
CA ASN A 225 2.16 -13.66 11.46
C ASN A 225 3.26 -12.92 12.24
N VAL A 226 3.27 -11.60 12.13
CA VAL A 226 4.20 -10.71 12.84
C VAL A 226 3.41 -9.60 13.50
N VAL A 227 3.70 -9.31 14.77
CA VAL A 227 3.13 -8.19 15.52
C VAL A 227 4.25 -7.20 15.84
N LEU A 228 4.08 -5.97 15.37
CA LEU A 228 4.96 -4.83 15.64
C LEU A 228 4.22 -3.89 16.61
N ASN A 229 4.53 -4.00 17.88
CA ASN A 229 3.90 -3.21 18.94
C ASN A 229 4.86 -2.13 19.46
N ASP A 230 4.33 -0.97 19.83
CA ASP A 230 5.04 0.09 20.57
C ASP A 230 6.39 0.55 19.94
N ALA A 231 6.37 1.05 18.70
CA ALA A 231 7.56 1.51 17.97
C ALA A 231 8.63 0.43 17.69
N SER A 232 8.18 -0.78 17.34
CA SER A 232 9.06 -1.89 16.98
C SER A 232 9.70 -1.73 15.60
N THR A 233 10.90 -2.30 15.43
CA THR A 233 11.63 -2.30 14.16
C THR A 233 11.88 -3.72 13.66
N TRP A 234 11.50 -3.99 12.42
CA TRP A 234 11.86 -5.20 11.69
C TRP A 234 12.79 -4.85 10.52
N THR A 235 14.03 -5.33 10.59
CA THR A 235 15.06 -5.16 9.58
C THR A 235 15.24 -6.42 8.75
N SER A 236 15.14 -6.32 7.43
CA SER A 236 15.56 -7.37 6.48
C SER A 236 16.74 -6.92 5.63
N ASN A 237 17.91 -7.52 5.87
CA ASN A 237 19.12 -7.32 5.06
C ASN A 237 19.33 -8.46 4.05
N ARG A 238 18.35 -9.37 3.89
CA ARG A 238 18.41 -10.45 2.91
C ARG A 238 18.09 -9.92 1.52
N ALA A 239 19.05 -10.03 0.61
CA ALA A 239 18.84 -9.71 -0.79
C ALA A 239 17.68 -10.53 -1.38
N ILE A 240 16.89 -9.92 -2.27
CA ILE A 240 15.79 -10.58 -2.97
C ILE A 240 16.37 -11.42 -4.13
N THR A 241 16.36 -12.74 -3.97
CA THR A 241 16.81 -13.80 -4.88
C THR A 241 15.70 -14.86 -5.07
N ASN A 242 16.02 -16.14 -5.26
CA ASN A 242 15.00 -17.21 -5.39
C ASN A 242 14.69 -17.91 -4.05
N TYR A 243 15.57 -17.81 -3.05
CA TYR A 243 15.47 -18.49 -1.76
C TYR A 243 15.73 -17.47 -0.64
N ASP A 244 14.66 -16.84 -0.15
CA ASP A 244 14.75 -15.76 0.83
C ASP A 244 13.59 -15.77 1.84
N VAL A 245 13.49 -14.69 2.62
CA VAL A 245 12.38 -14.40 3.53
C VAL A 245 11.06 -14.44 2.78
N LEU A 246 10.19 -15.39 3.10
CA LEU A 246 8.87 -15.55 2.52
C LEU A 246 7.79 -15.36 3.60
N LEU A 247 7.00 -14.30 3.48
CA LEU A 247 5.83 -14.07 4.32
C LEU A 247 4.62 -14.81 3.76
N ALA A 248 4.13 -15.81 4.51
CA ALA A 248 2.99 -16.64 4.10
C ALA A 248 2.46 -17.52 5.24
N ASN A 249 1.14 -17.57 5.39
CA ASN A 249 0.45 -18.45 6.34
C ASN A 249 -0.36 -19.53 5.59
N THR A 250 0.28 -20.65 5.24
CA THR A 250 -0.36 -21.68 4.41
C THR A 250 -1.41 -22.53 5.15
N THR A 251 -1.69 -22.28 6.44
CA THR A 251 -2.69 -23.05 7.21
C THR A 251 -3.99 -22.30 7.46
N ALA A 252 -3.97 -20.97 7.59
CA ALA A 252 -5.15 -20.17 7.93
C ALA A 252 -5.52 -19.05 6.92
N GLY A 253 -4.68 -18.79 5.90
CA GLY A 253 -4.96 -17.77 4.87
C GLY A 253 -3.84 -16.75 4.68
N ALA A 254 -4.16 -15.47 4.54
CA ALA A 254 -3.15 -14.42 4.44
C ALA A 254 -2.37 -14.29 5.76
N ALA A 255 -1.03 -14.27 5.73
CA ALA A 255 -0.27 -13.87 6.91
C ALA A 255 -0.56 -12.40 7.22
N THR A 256 -0.55 -12.06 8.50
CA THR A 256 -0.81 -10.70 8.97
C THR A 256 0.43 -10.09 9.61
N VAL A 257 0.84 -8.93 9.11
CA VAL A 257 1.69 -7.98 9.83
C VAL A 257 0.75 -7.01 10.54
N ALA A 258 0.69 -7.08 11.86
CA ALA A 258 -0.13 -6.21 12.68
C ALA A 258 0.74 -5.11 13.33
N VAL A 259 0.29 -3.86 13.26
CA VAL A 259 0.90 -2.73 13.97
C VAL A 259 -0.05 -2.25 15.04
N THR A 260 0.41 -2.21 16.28
CA THR A 260 -0.39 -1.92 17.47
C THR A 260 0.39 -1.06 18.48
N GLY A 261 -0.27 -0.67 19.57
CA GLY A 261 0.37 0.06 20.66
C GLY A 261 0.33 1.56 20.46
N THR A 262 1.32 2.27 21.01
CA THR A 262 1.33 3.74 21.06
C THR A 262 2.45 4.39 20.24
N GLY A 263 3.13 3.63 19.38
CA GLY A 263 4.29 4.14 18.65
C GLY A 263 4.44 3.57 17.25
N ALA A 264 4.83 4.43 16.31
CA ALA A 264 5.03 4.09 14.91
C ALA A 264 6.16 3.05 14.72
N SER A 265 5.82 1.96 14.04
CA SER A 265 6.74 0.85 13.76
C SER A 265 7.42 0.99 12.40
N VAL A 266 8.53 0.28 12.22
CA VAL A 266 9.38 0.39 11.03
C VAL A 266 9.69 -0.98 10.45
N MET A 267 9.57 -1.11 9.13
CA MET A 267 10.10 -2.23 8.36
C MET A 267 11.19 -1.71 7.40
N ASN A 268 12.45 -2.01 7.67
CA ASN A 268 13.59 -1.44 6.95
C ASN A 268 14.62 -2.50 6.53
N GLY A 269 15.74 -2.04 5.98
CA GLY A 269 16.90 -2.87 5.65
C GLY A 269 17.29 -2.79 4.18
N THR A 270 18.49 -3.28 3.87
CA THR A 270 19.05 -3.23 2.51
C THR A 270 18.36 -4.22 1.56
N GLY A 271 17.72 -5.25 2.12
CA GLY A 271 17.05 -6.34 1.44
C GLY A 271 15.53 -6.16 1.28
N GLY A 272 14.81 -7.27 1.39
CA GLY A 272 13.35 -7.30 1.29
C GLY A 272 12.71 -8.56 1.86
N ILE A 273 11.41 -8.70 1.59
CA ILE A 273 10.62 -9.90 1.89
C ILE A 273 9.75 -10.26 0.67
N HIS A 274 9.62 -11.55 0.38
CA HIS A 274 8.67 -12.06 -0.60
C HIS A 274 7.28 -12.22 0.01
N LEU A 275 6.25 -12.03 -0.82
CA LEU A 275 4.86 -12.28 -0.48
C LEU A 275 4.35 -13.46 -1.34
N GLN A 276 3.80 -14.51 -0.72
CA GLN A 276 3.10 -15.59 -1.45
C GLN A 276 1.60 -15.44 -1.25
N GLY A 277 0.90 -15.02 -2.30
CA GLY A 277 -0.47 -14.55 -2.22
C GLY A 277 -0.58 -13.16 -1.57
N ILE A 278 -1.80 -12.67 -1.45
CA ILE A 278 -2.07 -11.36 -0.86
C ILE A 278 -1.96 -11.45 0.67
N GLN A 279 -1.08 -10.66 1.28
CA GLN A 279 -0.85 -10.63 2.73
C GLN A 279 -1.54 -9.42 3.37
N ASN A 280 -1.89 -9.53 4.65
CA ASN A 280 -2.52 -8.45 5.39
C ASN A 280 -1.49 -7.58 6.09
N PHE A 281 -1.64 -6.27 5.95
CA PHE A 281 -0.95 -5.26 6.74
C PHE A 281 -2.02 -4.52 7.55
N ASN A 282 -2.26 -4.96 8.78
CA ASN A 282 -3.26 -4.38 9.67
C ASN A 282 -2.60 -3.31 10.54
N VAL A 283 -2.73 -2.06 10.14
CA VAL A 283 -2.02 -0.93 10.76
C VAL A 283 -3.00 -0.09 11.55
N ALA A 284 -2.95 -0.18 12.87
CA ALA A 284 -3.70 0.71 13.75
C ALA A 284 -3.15 2.15 13.67
N ASP A 285 -4.00 3.13 13.97
CA ASP A 285 -3.56 4.49 14.26
C ASP A 285 -3.00 4.52 15.68
N THR A 286 -1.69 4.40 15.79
CA THR A 286 -0.92 4.26 17.04
C THR A 286 -0.42 5.59 17.56
N THR A 287 -0.21 6.58 16.68
CA THR A 287 0.25 7.93 17.05
C THR A 287 -0.89 8.92 17.24
N GLY A 288 -2.08 8.64 16.72
CA GLY A 288 -3.25 9.54 16.79
C GLY A 288 -3.10 10.78 15.92
N ASP A 289 -2.17 10.77 14.97
CA ASP A 289 -1.89 11.87 14.05
C ASP A 289 -1.87 11.38 12.59
N ALA A 290 -1.56 12.27 11.65
CA ALA A 290 -1.52 11.93 10.23
C ALA A 290 -0.20 11.28 9.78
N ALA A 291 0.77 11.09 10.69
CA ALA A 291 2.06 10.51 10.35
C ALA A 291 1.95 9.01 10.08
N ALA A 292 3.00 8.41 9.54
CA ALA A 292 3.03 6.99 9.27
C ALA A 292 3.17 6.18 10.57
N ASP A 293 2.18 5.33 10.85
CA ASP A 293 2.23 4.30 11.91
C ASP A 293 3.09 3.10 11.52
N LEU A 294 3.20 2.85 10.21
CA LEU A 294 4.12 1.87 9.66
C LEU A 294 4.92 2.49 8.53
N SER A 295 6.24 2.64 8.72
CA SER A 295 7.15 3.04 7.66
C SER A 295 7.85 1.83 7.04
N VAL A 296 7.67 1.62 5.73
CA VAL A 296 8.27 0.51 4.97
C VAL A 296 9.31 1.03 3.97
N SER A 297 10.56 0.64 4.19
CA SER A 297 11.73 0.96 3.37
C SER A 297 12.58 -0.26 3.00
N LEU A 298 12.10 -1.47 3.29
CA LEU A 298 12.57 -2.69 2.63
C LEU A 298 11.78 -2.94 1.34
N VAL A 299 12.26 -3.85 0.48
CA VAL A 299 11.51 -4.24 -0.73
C VAL A 299 10.42 -5.25 -0.38
N LEU A 300 9.16 -4.93 -0.69
CA LEU A 300 8.08 -5.91 -0.76
C LEU A 300 8.09 -6.54 -2.16
N ALA A 301 8.46 -7.80 -2.24
CA ALA A 301 8.83 -8.43 -3.51
C ALA A 301 7.81 -9.47 -4.00
N ALA A 302 7.72 -9.60 -5.33
CA ALA A 302 7.03 -10.73 -5.95
C ALA A 302 7.73 -12.03 -5.55
N GLN A 303 6.94 -13.07 -5.30
CA GLN A 303 7.48 -14.40 -5.08
C GLN A 303 8.46 -14.80 -6.20
N GLY A 304 9.62 -15.33 -5.83
CA GLY A 304 10.55 -15.97 -6.77
C GLY A 304 9.98 -17.26 -7.41
N THR A 305 10.83 -18.08 -8.04
CA THR A 305 10.44 -19.28 -8.82
C THR A 305 9.76 -20.42 -8.04
N ILE A 306 9.56 -20.29 -6.73
CA ILE A 306 8.94 -21.30 -5.88
C ILE A 306 7.42 -21.10 -5.90
N GLY A 307 6.73 -21.77 -6.83
CA GLY A 307 5.30 -21.59 -7.13
C GLY A 307 4.35 -21.20 -5.99
N GLY A 308 3.34 -20.40 -6.32
CA GLY A 308 2.35 -19.85 -5.41
C GLY A 308 1.49 -18.79 -6.10
N ALA A 309 0.43 -18.33 -5.44
CA ALA A 309 -0.34 -17.19 -5.93
C ALA A 309 0.54 -15.93 -5.93
N ALA A 310 0.31 -15.04 -6.91
CA ALA A 310 1.03 -13.78 -7.01
C ALA A 310 0.92 -12.98 -5.70
N GLY A 311 2.06 -12.51 -5.19
CA GLY A 311 2.15 -11.75 -3.96
C GLY A 311 1.46 -10.39 -4.07
N GLY A 312 0.74 -9.95 -3.03
CA GLY A 312 0.09 -8.64 -2.98
C GLY A 312 -0.14 -8.19 -1.54
N ILE A 313 -0.76 -7.02 -1.35
CA ILE A 313 -1.06 -6.52 0.00
C ILE A 313 -2.53 -6.09 0.17
N ASN A 314 -3.07 -6.36 1.34
CA ASN A 314 -4.28 -5.74 1.87
C ASN A 314 -3.87 -4.80 3.00
N LYS A 315 -3.97 -3.49 2.79
CA LYS A 315 -3.84 -2.48 3.85
C LYS A 315 -5.15 -2.40 4.62
N LEU A 316 -5.11 -2.84 5.87
CA LEU A 316 -6.20 -2.80 6.85
C LEU A 316 -5.85 -1.82 7.98
N GLY A 317 -6.80 -1.61 8.90
CA GLY A 317 -6.63 -0.73 10.05
C GLY A 317 -6.68 0.76 9.70
N SER A 318 -7.04 1.59 10.68
CA SER A 318 -7.28 3.03 10.50
C SER A 318 -6.02 3.86 10.27
N GLY A 319 -4.85 3.35 10.63
CA GLY A 319 -3.58 4.08 10.59
C GLY A 319 -3.00 4.23 9.20
N THR A 320 -1.86 4.91 9.12
CA THR A 320 -1.13 5.19 7.89
C THR A 320 0.04 4.21 7.70
N MET A 321 0.08 3.54 6.55
CA MET A 321 1.24 2.76 6.09
C MET A 321 1.96 3.53 4.98
N ALA A 322 3.21 3.90 5.20
CA ALA A 322 4.04 4.58 4.20
C ALA A 322 5.00 3.61 3.51
N ILE A 323 5.02 3.60 2.17
CA ILE A 323 5.97 2.82 1.35
C ILE A 323 6.90 3.78 0.61
N SER A 324 8.21 3.63 0.86
CA SER A 324 9.25 4.55 0.36
C SER A 324 10.12 3.98 -0.74
N ARG A 325 9.99 2.68 -1.06
CA ARG A 325 10.70 1.99 -2.13
C ARG A 325 9.74 1.35 -3.10
N GLN A 326 10.17 1.25 -4.35
CA GLN A 326 9.44 0.52 -5.38
C GLN A 326 9.29 -0.95 -4.99
N THR A 327 8.06 -1.44 -4.98
CA THR A 327 7.72 -2.84 -4.75
C THR A 327 7.81 -3.63 -6.05
N THR A 328 7.98 -4.95 -5.94
CA THR A 328 8.01 -5.85 -7.11
C THR A 328 6.88 -6.86 -7.16
N TYR A 329 6.04 -6.92 -6.12
CA TYR A 329 4.87 -7.81 -6.06
C TYR A 329 3.86 -7.51 -7.19
N THR A 330 3.10 -8.52 -7.63
CA THR A 330 2.27 -8.44 -8.85
C THR A 330 0.79 -8.82 -8.64
N GLY A 331 0.44 -9.37 -7.47
CA GLY A 331 -0.91 -9.80 -7.10
C GLY A 331 -1.88 -8.65 -6.77
N GLY A 332 -1.44 -7.40 -6.86
CA GLY A 332 -2.26 -6.21 -6.63
C GLY A 332 -2.21 -5.67 -5.20
N THR A 333 -2.92 -4.57 -5.00
CA THR A 333 -2.98 -3.80 -3.76
C THR A 333 -4.44 -3.48 -3.43
N THR A 334 -4.89 -3.82 -2.23
CA THR A 334 -6.19 -3.37 -1.72
C THR A 334 -5.96 -2.44 -0.54
N VAL A 335 -6.52 -1.24 -0.58
CA VAL A 335 -6.59 -0.33 0.57
C VAL A 335 -7.99 -0.42 1.13
N ALA A 336 -8.17 -1.23 2.18
CA ALA A 336 -9.47 -1.50 2.76
C ALA A 336 -9.85 -0.49 3.86
N ALA A 337 -8.86 0.08 4.55
CA ALA A 337 -9.06 1.08 5.59
C ALA A 337 -7.80 1.93 5.81
N GLY A 338 -7.99 3.12 6.40
CA GLY A 338 -6.91 4.04 6.71
C GLY A 338 -6.22 4.56 5.45
N VAL A 339 -4.92 4.82 5.55
CA VAL A 339 -4.14 5.37 4.44
C VAL A 339 -2.99 4.45 4.04
N LEU A 340 -2.86 4.21 2.74
CA LEU A 340 -1.62 3.73 2.12
C LEU A 340 -0.94 4.92 1.44
N ASP A 341 0.21 5.35 1.95
CA ASP A 341 0.95 6.51 1.46
C ASP A 341 2.19 6.08 0.66
N LEU A 342 2.26 6.48 -0.61
CA LEU A 342 3.37 6.21 -1.50
C LEU A 342 4.35 7.39 -1.42
N THR A 343 5.36 7.24 -0.56
CA THR A 343 6.29 8.33 -0.19
C THR A 343 7.61 8.32 -0.96
N GLY A 344 7.86 7.28 -1.77
CA GLY A 344 9.07 7.18 -2.59
C GLY A 344 8.97 6.06 -3.63
N GLY A 345 10.03 5.86 -4.42
CA GLY A 345 10.08 4.79 -5.43
C GLY A 345 9.27 5.03 -6.71
N GLY A 346 8.76 6.25 -6.92
CA GLY A 346 8.14 6.67 -8.18
C GLY A 346 9.17 6.96 -9.29
N GLY A 347 8.68 7.15 -10.52
CA GLY A 347 9.49 7.39 -11.71
C GLY A 347 9.01 6.56 -12.91
N SER A 348 9.93 5.83 -13.56
CA SER A 348 9.58 4.95 -14.69
C SER A 348 8.61 3.85 -14.24
N GLY A 349 8.96 3.15 -13.17
CA GLY A 349 8.00 2.31 -12.45
C GLY A 349 7.26 3.11 -11.39
N GLY A 350 6.11 2.58 -10.96
CA GLY A 350 5.38 3.12 -9.82
C GLY A 350 5.93 2.57 -8.51
N THR A 351 5.65 3.23 -7.39
CA THR A 351 5.95 2.72 -6.05
C THR A 351 5.32 1.34 -5.84
N ILE A 352 4.09 1.19 -6.32
CA ILE A 352 3.36 -0.07 -6.44
C ILE A 352 2.98 -0.32 -7.91
N ARG A 353 2.59 -1.56 -8.24
CA ARG A 353 2.28 -1.96 -9.62
C ARG A 353 1.02 -2.82 -9.74
N GLY A 354 0.56 -3.00 -10.97
CA GLY A 354 -0.64 -3.80 -11.26
C GLY A 354 -1.92 -3.04 -10.93
N THR A 355 -2.86 -3.70 -10.27
CA THR A 355 -4.14 -3.10 -9.87
C THR A 355 -4.09 -2.63 -8.42
N ALA A 356 -4.55 -1.39 -8.16
CA ALA A 356 -4.93 -0.93 -6.84
C ALA A 356 -6.46 -0.81 -6.73
N THR A 357 -7.03 -1.27 -5.62
CA THR A 357 -8.43 -1.04 -5.27
C THR A 357 -8.49 -0.30 -3.94
N VAL A 358 -9.23 0.81 -3.88
CA VAL A 358 -9.38 1.66 -2.70
C VAL A 358 -10.84 1.65 -2.30
N ASN A 359 -11.13 1.06 -1.15
CA ASN A 359 -12.49 0.87 -0.66
C ASN A 359 -13.03 2.15 0.01
N ALA A 360 -14.35 2.17 0.23
CA ALA A 360 -15.05 3.27 0.85
C ALA A 360 -14.40 3.71 2.17
N GLY A 361 -14.12 5.01 2.27
CA GLY A 361 -13.48 5.62 3.44
C GLY A 361 -11.97 5.39 3.58
N ALA A 362 -11.34 4.64 2.67
CA ALA A 362 -9.89 4.47 2.63
C ALA A 362 -9.22 5.41 1.61
N THR A 363 -7.91 5.63 1.78
CA THR A 363 -7.13 6.54 0.91
C THR A 363 -5.86 5.87 0.38
N LEU A 364 -5.66 5.95 -0.93
CA LEU A 364 -4.34 5.80 -1.56
C LEU A 364 -3.74 7.19 -1.77
N ARG A 365 -2.65 7.51 -1.08
CA ARG A 365 -1.99 8.83 -1.14
C ARG A 365 -0.71 8.75 -1.96
N LEU A 366 -0.51 9.73 -2.85
CA LEU A 366 0.67 9.89 -3.69
C LEU A 366 1.51 11.07 -3.17
N SER A 367 2.51 10.79 -2.33
CA SER A 367 3.35 11.82 -1.72
C SER A 367 4.71 12.02 -2.42
N THR A 368 5.10 11.12 -3.33
CA THR A 368 6.25 11.28 -4.24
C THR A 368 5.83 11.59 -5.66
N GLY A 369 6.70 12.23 -6.46
CA GLY A 369 6.50 12.39 -7.90
C GLY A 369 6.47 11.04 -8.63
N ASP A 370 5.63 10.96 -9.67
CA ASP A 370 5.42 9.78 -10.50
C ASP A 370 5.20 8.47 -9.69
N ALA A 371 4.47 8.57 -8.58
CA ALA A 371 4.18 7.42 -7.70
C ALA A 371 3.43 6.29 -8.43
N THR A 372 2.65 6.64 -9.45
CA THR A 372 1.92 5.72 -10.33
C THR A 372 2.82 5.05 -11.39
N GLY A 373 3.95 5.66 -11.74
CA GLY A 373 4.86 5.21 -12.80
C GLY A 373 4.47 5.71 -14.20
N TYR A 374 5.44 6.28 -14.94
CA TYR A 374 5.22 6.79 -16.30
C TYR A 374 5.52 5.80 -17.42
N ALA A 375 6.15 4.65 -17.14
CA ALA A 375 6.39 3.61 -18.15
C ALA A 375 5.07 3.05 -18.69
N THR A 376 5.13 2.24 -19.74
CA THR A 376 3.96 1.55 -20.33
C THR A 376 4.05 0.02 -20.23
N ASN A 377 4.92 -0.49 -19.34
CA ASN A 377 5.08 -1.91 -19.01
C ASN A 377 4.54 -2.25 -17.60
N ASP A 378 4.70 -3.51 -17.16
CA ASP A 378 4.15 -4.04 -15.90
C ASP A 378 4.83 -3.55 -14.61
N THR A 379 5.69 -2.53 -14.70
CA THR A 379 6.39 -1.96 -13.53
C THR A 379 5.65 -0.80 -12.86
N ARG A 380 4.47 -0.45 -13.36
CA ARG A 380 3.65 0.70 -12.96
C ARG A 380 2.30 0.27 -12.40
N LEU A 381 1.56 1.23 -11.86
CA LEU A 381 0.14 1.08 -11.56
C LEU A 381 -0.67 1.11 -12.87
N ALA A 382 -1.29 -0.02 -13.22
CA ALA A 382 -2.03 -0.19 -14.47
C ALA A 382 -3.51 0.19 -14.30
N VAL A 383 -4.10 -0.14 -13.15
CA VAL A 383 -5.52 0.13 -12.86
C VAL A 383 -5.64 0.67 -11.44
N ILE A 384 -6.46 1.71 -11.28
CA ILE A 384 -6.82 2.31 -10.00
C ILE A 384 -8.35 2.26 -9.88
N ASN A 385 -8.87 1.39 -9.02
CA ASN A 385 -10.30 1.31 -8.72
C ASN A 385 -10.59 2.08 -7.44
N LEU A 386 -11.44 3.10 -7.53
CA LEU A 386 -11.93 3.89 -6.40
C LEU A 386 -13.37 3.47 -6.11
N ASP A 387 -13.52 2.45 -5.26
CA ASP A 387 -14.81 1.88 -4.84
C ASP A 387 -15.31 2.62 -3.59
N GLY A 388 -15.78 3.85 -3.78
CA GLY A 388 -16.06 4.82 -2.71
C GLY A 388 -14.82 5.38 -2.00
N GLY A 389 -13.62 4.92 -2.34
CA GLY A 389 -12.35 5.36 -1.77
C GLY A 389 -11.78 6.64 -2.39
N THR A 390 -10.65 7.12 -1.84
CA THR A 390 -9.97 8.33 -2.30
C THR A 390 -8.59 8.05 -2.90
N LEU A 391 -8.31 8.62 -4.07
CA LEU A 391 -6.94 8.84 -4.57
C LEU A 391 -6.51 10.28 -4.21
N GLU A 392 -5.52 10.43 -3.34
CA GLU A 392 -5.05 11.74 -2.88
C GLU A 392 -3.68 12.08 -3.49
N VAL A 393 -3.60 13.15 -4.30
CA VAL A 393 -2.34 13.66 -4.83
C VAL A 393 -1.72 14.65 -3.85
N ASN A 394 -0.91 14.12 -2.92
CA ASN A 394 -0.24 14.87 -1.86
C ASN A 394 1.18 15.31 -2.24
N SER A 395 1.36 15.73 -3.50
CA SER A 395 2.64 16.23 -3.99
C SER A 395 2.42 17.29 -5.05
N THR A 396 3.30 18.30 -5.09
CA THR A 396 3.38 19.25 -6.21
C THR A 396 4.24 18.70 -7.35
N SER A 397 4.86 17.54 -7.16
CA SER A 397 5.55 16.84 -8.24
C SER A 397 4.53 16.20 -9.18
N ASN A 398 4.89 16.16 -10.46
CA ASN A 398 4.02 15.62 -11.50
C ASN A 398 3.61 14.17 -11.18
N GLN A 399 2.32 13.84 -11.31
CA GLN A 399 1.84 12.46 -11.34
C GLN A 399 1.51 12.07 -12.76
N THR A 400 2.37 11.26 -13.37
CA THR A 400 2.16 10.76 -14.73
C THR A 400 1.46 9.40 -14.70
N LEU A 401 0.29 9.30 -15.33
CA LEU A 401 -0.39 8.03 -15.57
C LEU A 401 0.20 7.39 -16.83
N GLY A 402 1.04 6.36 -16.68
CA GLY A 402 1.69 5.69 -17.81
C GLY A 402 0.79 4.71 -18.58
N SER A 403 -0.35 5.12 -19.15
CA SER A 403 -1.43 4.22 -19.62
C SER A 403 -2.14 3.52 -18.47
N ALA A 404 -2.46 4.27 -17.42
CA ALA A 404 -3.23 3.77 -16.29
C ALA A 404 -4.71 4.10 -16.47
N VAL A 405 -5.58 3.17 -16.10
CA VAL A 405 -7.03 3.38 -16.10
C VAL A 405 -7.50 3.65 -14.68
N ILE A 406 -8.22 4.75 -14.49
CA ILE A 406 -8.88 5.07 -13.22
C ILE A 406 -10.36 4.73 -13.37
N ASN A 407 -10.89 3.87 -12.52
CA ASN A 407 -12.31 3.53 -12.44
C ASN A 407 -12.87 4.08 -11.12
N MET A 408 -13.98 4.80 -11.17
CA MET A 408 -14.61 5.41 -9.99
C MET A 408 -16.04 4.89 -9.81
N THR A 409 -16.34 4.31 -8.66
CA THR A 409 -17.68 3.91 -8.23
C THR A 409 -18.01 4.75 -6.99
N GLY A 410 -18.48 5.99 -7.19
CA GLY A 410 -18.68 6.95 -6.09
C GLY A 410 -17.38 7.39 -5.40
N GLY A 411 -16.22 7.16 -6.05
CA GLY A 411 -14.91 7.49 -5.51
C GLY A 411 -14.54 8.97 -5.61
N THR A 412 -13.43 9.36 -4.98
CA THR A 412 -12.90 10.73 -5.03
C THR A 412 -11.45 10.75 -5.52
N ILE A 413 -11.11 11.71 -6.38
CA ILE A 413 -9.72 12.13 -6.60
C ILE A 413 -9.55 13.51 -5.97
N SER A 414 -8.59 13.62 -5.06
CA SER A 414 -8.25 14.86 -4.36
C SER A 414 -6.79 15.24 -4.57
N GLY A 415 -6.41 16.47 -4.20
CA GLY A 415 -5.02 16.86 -4.15
C GLY A 415 -4.77 18.18 -3.42
N ILE A 416 -3.50 18.46 -3.20
CA ILE A 416 -3.05 19.73 -2.60
C ILE A 416 -2.93 20.83 -3.65
N ALA A 417 -2.86 22.09 -3.22
CA ALA A 417 -2.65 23.21 -4.13
C ALA A 417 -1.38 23.04 -4.97
N GLY A 418 -1.50 23.17 -6.29
CA GLY A 418 -0.40 22.97 -7.24
C GLY A 418 -0.15 21.51 -7.65
N SER A 419 -0.84 20.55 -7.04
CA SER A 419 -0.81 19.14 -7.48
C SER A 419 -1.43 18.98 -8.86
N ASN A 420 -1.04 17.91 -9.56
CA ASN A 420 -1.60 17.60 -10.85
C ASN A 420 -1.52 16.11 -11.22
N LEU A 421 -2.42 15.73 -12.12
CA LEU A 421 -2.50 14.41 -12.71
C LEU A 421 -2.43 14.50 -14.23
N ASP A 422 -1.44 13.86 -14.84
CA ASP A 422 -1.11 13.97 -16.26
C ASP A 422 -1.33 12.62 -16.96
N PHE A 423 -2.22 12.61 -17.96
CA PHE A 423 -2.59 11.39 -18.70
C PHE A 423 -1.57 11.14 -19.81
N TYR A 424 -0.85 10.02 -19.74
CA TYR A 424 0.26 9.69 -20.62
C TYR A 424 0.17 8.25 -21.18
N GLY A 425 0.96 7.95 -22.22
CA GLY A 425 1.14 6.59 -22.73
C GLY A 425 0.11 6.09 -23.76
N GLY A 426 -0.95 6.87 -24.02
CA GLY A 426 -1.89 6.66 -25.13
C GLY A 426 -3.13 5.83 -24.78
N ALA A 427 -3.12 5.13 -23.66
CA ALA A 427 -4.24 4.33 -23.17
C ALA A 427 -4.70 4.69 -21.75
N SER A 428 -4.26 5.83 -21.20
CA SER A 428 -4.82 6.28 -19.92
C SER A 428 -6.29 6.67 -20.09
N ALA A 429 -7.13 6.33 -19.13
CA ALA A 429 -8.56 6.63 -19.19
C ALA A 429 -9.12 6.92 -17.80
N LEU A 430 -10.25 7.61 -17.77
CA LEU A 430 -11.03 7.83 -16.56
C LEU A 430 -12.44 7.31 -16.82
N ASN A 431 -12.90 6.39 -15.99
CA ASN A 431 -14.23 5.82 -16.09
C ASN A 431 -14.98 6.06 -14.78
N THR A 432 -16.26 6.43 -14.87
CA THR A 432 -17.18 6.24 -13.75
C THR A 432 -18.08 5.05 -14.02
N LEU A 433 -18.32 4.24 -12.99
CA LEU A 433 -19.25 3.13 -13.00
C LEU A 433 -20.55 3.56 -12.33
N ALA A 434 -21.66 2.90 -12.67
CA ALA A 434 -22.97 3.20 -12.10
C ALA A 434 -22.92 3.11 -10.57
N SER A 435 -23.31 4.20 -9.90
CA SER A 435 -23.19 4.38 -8.46
C SER A 435 -24.36 5.23 -7.93
N PRO A 436 -24.81 5.02 -6.67
CA PRO A 436 -25.72 5.97 -6.01
C PRO A 436 -25.04 7.28 -5.63
N ASP A 437 -23.71 7.27 -5.51
CA ASP A 437 -22.90 8.42 -5.11
C ASP A 437 -22.18 9.02 -6.33
N THR A 438 -22.11 10.35 -6.37
CA THR A 438 -21.35 11.11 -7.36
C THR A 438 -19.85 10.84 -7.21
N SER A 439 -19.17 10.51 -8.31
CA SER A 439 -17.70 10.52 -8.33
C SER A 439 -17.19 11.95 -8.40
N VAL A 440 -16.19 12.31 -7.59
CA VAL A 440 -15.73 13.71 -7.47
C VAL A 440 -14.24 13.85 -7.78
N ILE A 441 -13.87 14.89 -8.53
CA ILE A 441 -12.48 15.30 -8.73
C ILE A 441 -12.29 16.74 -8.27
N GLY A 442 -11.58 16.95 -7.16
CA GLY A 442 -11.38 18.27 -6.53
C GLY A 442 -9.94 18.53 -6.11
N GLY A 443 -9.48 19.78 -6.17
CA GLY A 443 -8.15 20.17 -5.64
C GLY A 443 -6.92 19.68 -6.43
N VAL A 444 -7.10 18.98 -7.56
CA VAL A 444 -6.00 18.46 -8.38
C VAL A 444 -6.20 18.80 -9.85
N ALA A 445 -5.26 19.54 -10.45
CA ALA A 445 -5.39 19.89 -11.86
C ALA A 445 -5.22 18.66 -12.76
N LEU A 446 -6.10 18.48 -13.76
CA LEU A 446 -6.00 17.39 -14.73
C LEU A 446 -5.41 17.89 -16.04
N SER A 447 -4.43 17.15 -16.56
CA SER A 447 -3.84 17.36 -17.89
C SER A 447 -4.20 16.17 -18.79
N PRO A 448 -5.43 16.10 -19.34
CA PRO A 448 -5.90 14.89 -20.01
C PRO A 448 -5.28 14.66 -21.39
N LEU A 449 -4.69 15.67 -22.05
CA LEU A 449 -4.46 15.61 -23.51
C LEU A 449 -2.99 15.47 -23.93
N ARG A 450 -2.07 15.22 -22.99
CA ARG A 450 -0.66 14.96 -23.34
C ARG A 450 -0.50 13.68 -24.17
N GLN A 451 -1.28 12.65 -23.86
CA GLN A 451 -1.20 11.36 -24.55
C GLN A 451 -1.87 11.29 -25.93
N GLY A 452 -2.64 12.30 -26.32
CA GLY A 452 -3.66 12.17 -27.36
C GLY A 452 -5.04 12.45 -26.80
N SER A 453 -6.07 12.06 -27.53
CA SER A 453 -7.44 12.17 -27.03
C SER A 453 -7.65 11.24 -25.84
N THR A 454 -8.40 11.73 -24.85
CA THR A 454 -8.68 10.98 -23.62
C THR A 454 -10.17 10.87 -23.44
N THR A 455 -10.63 9.65 -23.17
CA THR A 455 -12.02 9.35 -22.92
C THR A 455 -12.29 9.39 -21.43
N PHE A 456 -13.29 10.19 -21.05
CA PHE A 456 -14.00 10.10 -19.79
C PHE A 456 -15.30 9.35 -20.07
N ASP A 457 -15.31 8.06 -19.74
CA ASP A 457 -16.49 7.20 -19.92
C ASP A 457 -17.32 7.23 -18.64
N VAL A 458 -18.47 7.89 -18.69
CA VAL A 458 -19.26 8.19 -17.50
C VAL A 458 -20.58 7.43 -17.58
N ALA A 459 -20.66 6.31 -16.86
CA ALA A 459 -21.89 5.52 -16.77
C ALA A 459 -22.98 6.27 -16.00
N ASP A 460 -24.24 6.06 -16.42
CA ASP A 460 -25.42 6.56 -15.71
C ASP A 460 -25.70 5.70 -14.47
N GLY A 461 -25.59 6.31 -13.30
CA GLY A 461 -25.89 5.71 -12.01
C GLY A 461 -27.22 6.18 -11.44
N ALA A 462 -27.40 6.01 -10.13
CA ALA A 462 -28.55 6.59 -9.43
C ALA A 462 -28.28 8.03 -8.95
N ALA A 463 -27.02 8.48 -8.99
CA ALA A 463 -26.66 9.87 -8.71
C ALA A 463 -27.18 10.80 -9.83
N ALA A 464 -27.64 12.00 -9.48
CA ALA A 464 -28.07 12.99 -10.49
C ALA A 464 -26.90 13.55 -11.33
N VAL A 465 -25.70 13.53 -10.74
CA VAL A 465 -24.42 13.84 -11.38
C VAL A 465 -23.51 12.65 -11.10
N ASP A 466 -23.03 11.97 -12.13
CA ASP A 466 -22.22 10.76 -12.00
C ASP A 466 -20.73 11.09 -11.84
N LEU A 467 -20.29 12.16 -12.51
CA LEU A 467 -18.95 12.73 -12.37
C LEU A 467 -19.02 14.24 -12.17
N ARG A 468 -18.56 14.74 -11.03
CA ARG A 468 -18.40 16.18 -10.78
C ARG A 468 -16.92 16.55 -10.72
N ILE A 469 -16.51 17.47 -11.57
CA ILE A 469 -15.13 17.96 -11.64
C ILE A 469 -15.09 19.41 -11.14
N ASP A 470 -14.62 19.57 -9.91
CA ASP A 470 -14.31 20.85 -9.27
C ASP A 470 -12.87 21.30 -9.51
N SER A 471 -12.12 20.51 -10.26
CA SER A 471 -10.74 20.80 -10.61
C SER A 471 -10.60 21.39 -12.01
N VAL A 472 -9.52 22.12 -12.23
CA VAL A 472 -9.19 22.68 -13.54
C VAL A 472 -8.78 21.55 -14.49
N LEU A 473 -9.52 21.37 -15.58
CA LEU A 473 -9.04 20.72 -16.79
C LEU A 473 -8.13 21.72 -17.52
N ARG A 474 -6.86 21.36 -17.72
CA ARG A 474 -5.85 22.25 -18.30
C ARG A 474 -5.04 21.57 -19.38
N ASN A 475 -4.28 22.39 -20.09
CA ASN A 475 -3.20 21.90 -20.92
C ASN A 475 -2.08 21.31 -20.07
N SER A 476 -1.46 20.25 -20.59
CA SER A 476 -0.27 19.70 -19.95
C SER A 476 0.85 20.74 -19.94
N PRO A 477 1.58 20.92 -18.83
CA PRO A 477 2.80 21.74 -18.80
C PRO A 477 3.85 21.28 -19.83
N SER A 478 3.79 20.02 -20.27
CA SER A 478 4.65 19.45 -21.32
C SER A 478 4.06 19.57 -22.74
N GLY A 479 2.92 20.23 -22.89
CA GLY A 479 2.19 20.37 -24.15
C GLY A 479 1.19 19.24 -24.41
N ASN A 480 0.07 19.58 -25.05
CA ASN A 480 -0.92 18.60 -25.51
C ASN A 480 -0.48 17.99 -26.84
N ALA A 481 -0.93 16.77 -27.12
CA ALA A 481 -0.77 16.16 -28.44
C ALA A 481 -1.58 16.93 -29.50
N GLY A 482 -1.03 17.03 -30.71
CA GLY A 482 -1.68 17.70 -31.83
C GLY A 482 -3.02 17.04 -32.18
N GLY A 483 -4.08 17.82 -32.30
CA GLY A 483 -5.43 17.32 -32.64
C GLY A 483 -6.13 16.51 -31.55
N ALA A 484 -5.52 16.33 -30.37
CA ALA A 484 -6.16 15.67 -29.24
C ALA A 484 -7.44 16.39 -28.84
N VAL A 485 -8.44 15.63 -28.39
CA VAL A 485 -9.70 16.16 -27.84
C VAL A 485 -10.06 15.44 -26.54
N LEU A 486 -10.74 16.13 -25.64
CA LEU A 486 -11.42 15.46 -24.53
C LEU A 486 -12.66 14.77 -25.09
N ILE A 487 -12.88 13.51 -24.76
CA ILE A 487 -14.04 12.75 -25.20
C ILE A 487 -14.89 12.42 -23.97
N LYS A 488 -16.15 12.83 -23.97
CA LYS A 488 -17.16 12.31 -23.04
C LYS A 488 -17.90 11.16 -23.71
N ALA A 489 -17.90 10.00 -23.05
CA ALA A 489 -18.68 8.82 -23.42
C ALA A 489 -19.59 8.39 -22.24
N GLY A 490 -20.42 7.38 -22.47
CA GLY A 490 -21.37 6.86 -21.49
C GLY A 490 -22.60 7.76 -21.29
N ASP A 491 -23.68 7.18 -20.79
CA ASP A 491 -25.00 7.82 -20.71
C ASP A 491 -25.14 8.80 -19.52
N GLY A 492 -24.20 8.78 -18.57
CA GLY A 492 -24.26 9.58 -17.35
C GLY A 492 -23.93 11.07 -17.55
N THR A 493 -24.17 11.84 -16.49
CA THR A 493 -23.92 13.28 -16.40
C THR A 493 -22.54 13.59 -15.83
N MET A 494 -21.74 14.33 -16.61
CA MET A 494 -20.48 14.93 -16.20
C MET A 494 -20.67 16.44 -15.97
N GLU A 495 -20.44 16.91 -14.76
CA GLU A 495 -20.54 18.32 -14.38
C GLU A 495 -19.16 18.97 -14.24
N LEU A 496 -18.98 20.14 -14.86
CA LEU A 496 -17.80 20.98 -14.78
C LEU A 496 -18.12 22.27 -14.03
N THR A 497 -17.39 22.53 -12.94
CA THR A 497 -17.63 23.70 -12.08
C THR A 497 -16.43 24.67 -12.02
N ALA A 498 -15.23 24.23 -12.43
CA ALA A 498 -14.00 25.04 -12.38
C ALA A 498 -13.77 25.93 -13.62
N ASN A 499 -12.87 26.91 -13.48
CA ASN A 499 -12.31 27.67 -14.61
C ASN A 499 -11.33 26.79 -15.40
N ASN A 500 -11.81 26.14 -16.46
CA ASN A 500 -11.00 25.24 -17.26
C ASN A 500 -10.13 26.02 -18.25
N THR A 501 -8.92 25.53 -18.50
CA THR A 501 -7.90 26.19 -19.34
C THR A 501 -7.44 25.31 -20.50
N LEU A 502 -8.32 24.43 -20.98
CA LEU A 502 -8.07 23.63 -22.17
C LEU A 502 -7.91 24.54 -23.39
N THR A 503 -7.09 24.12 -24.36
CA THR A 503 -7.04 24.76 -25.69
C THR A 503 -7.51 23.85 -26.81
N ASN A 504 -7.78 22.58 -26.51
CA ASN A 504 -8.17 21.56 -27.48
C ASN A 504 -9.69 21.30 -27.44
N GLY A 505 -10.21 20.61 -28.46
CA GLY A 505 -11.65 20.36 -28.60
C GLY A 505 -12.26 19.44 -27.55
N LEU A 506 -13.59 19.41 -27.52
CA LEU A 506 -14.42 18.51 -26.71
C LEU A 506 -15.36 17.75 -27.65
N THR A 507 -15.44 16.44 -27.52
CA THR A 507 -16.40 15.59 -28.23
C THR A 507 -17.31 14.90 -27.23
N ILE A 508 -18.62 15.01 -27.42
CA ILE A 508 -19.62 14.38 -26.56
C ILE A 508 -20.34 13.32 -27.37
N ASN A 509 -20.12 12.05 -27.02
CA ASN A 509 -20.68 10.89 -27.71
C ASN A 509 -21.88 10.27 -26.99
N GLY A 510 -22.13 10.65 -25.74
CA GLY A 510 -23.22 10.11 -24.93
C GLY A 510 -23.40 10.90 -23.64
N GLY A 511 -24.61 10.80 -23.08
CA GLY A 511 -24.97 11.41 -21.80
C GLY A 511 -24.89 12.94 -21.83
N VAL A 512 -24.53 13.54 -20.70
CA VAL A 512 -24.51 15.01 -20.55
C VAL A 512 -23.13 15.49 -20.13
N VAL A 513 -22.65 16.58 -20.75
CA VAL A 513 -21.65 17.48 -20.14
C VAL A 513 -22.38 18.75 -19.72
N ALA A 514 -22.39 19.05 -18.42
CA ALA A 514 -22.97 20.26 -17.86
C ALA A 514 -21.87 21.23 -17.44
N ILE A 515 -21.90 22.45 -17.97
CA ILE A 515 -21.06 23.56 -17.51
C ILE A 515 -21.95 24.48 -16.67
N THR A 516 -21.88 24.31 -15.34
CA THR A 516 -22.81 24.97 -14.42
C THR A 516 -22.24 26.27 -13.85
N ALA A 517 -20.92 26.35 -13.74
CA ALA A 517 -20.18 27.54 -13.36
C ALA A 517 -18.94 27.69 -14.24
N ASN A 518 -18.44 28.93 -14.36
CA ASN A 518 -17.19 29.23 -15.08
C ASN A 518 -17.20 28.81 -16.56
N GLY A 519 -16.06 28.92 -17.25
CA GLY A 519 -15.93 28.62 -18.69
C GLY A 519 -15.06 27.39 -18.95
N LEU A 520 -15.29 26.71 -20.08
CA LEU A 520 -14.42 25.62 -20.56
C LEU A 520 -13.06 26.12 -21.08
N TYR A 521 -13.06 27.25 -21.78
CA TYR A 521 -11.89 27.82 -22.45
C TYR A 521 -11.48 29.15 -21.79
N ARG A 522 -10.57 29.06 -20.81
CA ARG A 522 -10.07 30.21 -20.03
C ARG A 522 -8.55 30.28 -19.99
N ASN A 523 -8.03 31.47 -19.72
CA ASN A 523 -6.61 31.69 -19.45
C ASN A 523 -6.32 31.39 -17.97
N GLY A 524 -5.04 31.31 -17.61
CA GLY A 524 -4.60 31.04 -16.23
C GLY A 524 -5.04 32.09 -15.19
N ASP A 525 -5.50 33.26 -15.62
CA ASP A 525 -6.06 34.33 -14.77
C ASP A 525 -7.59 34.24 -14.59
N GLY A 526 -8.24 33.22 -15.16
CA GLY A 526 -9.70 33.05 -15.14
C GLY A 526 -10.44 33.87 -16.20
N SER A 527 -9.75 34.67 -17.01
CA SER A 527 -10.37 35.37 -18.15
C SER A 527 -10.67 34.41 -19.31
N ALA A 528 -11.61 34.78 -20.18
CA ALA A 528 -11.89 33.99 -21.38
C ALA A 528 -10.64 33.89 -22.28
N ALA A 529 -10.22 32.66 -22.63
CA ALA A 529 -9.14 32.43 -23.57
C ALA A 529 -9.70 32.41 -24.99
N TYR A 530 -9.33 33.39 -25.81
CA TYR A 530 -9.69 33.37 -27.24
C TYR A 530 -9.10 32.13 -27.91
N ASN A 531 -9.93 31.11 -28.09
CA ASN A 531 -9.53 29.81 -28.60
C ASN A 531 -10.09 29.60 -30.00
N THR A 532 -9.17 29.54 -30.97
CA THR A 532 -9.48 29.51 -32.40
C THR A 532 -9.36 28.12 -33.01
N GLY A 533 -8.76 27.17 -32.29
CA GLY A 533 -8.44 25.84 -32.78
C GLY A 533 -9.30 24.73 -32.17
N ALA A 534 -9.97 24.97 -31.04
CA ALA A 534 -10.87 24.00 -30.43
C ALA A 534 -12.19 23.89 -31.19
N VAL A 535 -12.69 22.67 -31.34
CA VAL A 535 -14.04 22.40 -31.82
C VAL A 535 -14.77 21.61 -30.75
N VAL A 536 -15.99 22.05 -30.41
CA VAL A 536 -16.91 21.33 -29.54
C VAL A 536 -17.92 20.61 -30.41
N THR A 537 -17.91 19.28 -30.39
CA THR A 537 -18.81 18.43 -31.18
C THR A 537 -19.76 17.65 -30.29
N ILE A 538 -21.05 17.75 -30.55
CA ILE A 538 -22.12 17.06 -29.82
C ILE A 538 -22.75 16.04 -30.75
N ASN A 539 -22.37 14.77 -30.61
CA ASN A 539 -22.87 13.69 -31.45
C ASN A 539 -24.21 13.15 -30.92
N THR A 540 -24.86 12.29 -31.72
CA THR A 540 -26.08 11.56 -31.34
C THR A 540 -25.93 10.92 -29.96
N GLY A 541 -26.93 11.13 -29.09
CA GLY A 541 -26.94 10.66 -27.71
C GLY A 541 -26.23 11.58 -26.71
N GLY A 542 -25.42 12.54 -27.18
CA GLY A 542 -24.76 13.53 -26.35
C GLY A 542 -25.59 14.80 -26.12
N THR A 543 -25.43 15.41 -24.95
CA THR A 543 -25.95 16.74 -24.61
C THR A 543 -24.84 17.61 -24.03
N LEU A 544 -24.67 18.82 -24.56
CA LEU A 544 -23.92 19.89 -23.89
C LEU A 544 -24.93 20.83 -23.22
N ARG A 545 -24.91 20.89 -21.89
CA ARG A 545 -25.74 21.80 -21.09
C ARG A 545 -24.93 22.98 -20.61
N LEU A 546 -25.40 24.19 -20.92
CA LEU A 546 -24.76 25.44 -20.55
C LEU A 546 -25.70 26.26 -19.67
N ASN A 547 -25.18 26.79 -18.56
CA ASN A 547 -25.90 27.77 -17.74
C ASN A 547 -25.96 29.16 -18.42
N SER A 548 -25.17 29.40 -19.46
CA SER A 548 -25.06 30.69 -20.14
C SER A 548 -24.56 30.49 -21.57
N TYR A 549 -25.22 31.14 -22.52
CA TYR A 549 -24.85 31.15 -23.94
C TYR A 549 -24.14 32.44 -24.33
N ASN A 550 -23.35 33.00 -23.41
CA ASN A 550 -22.51 34.17 -23.65
C ASN A 550 -21.17 33.77 -24.29
N TYR A 551 -20.68 34.56 -25.25
CA TYR A 551 -19.41 34.29 -25.95
C TYR A 551 -18.21 34.22 -25.01
N ASN A 552 -18.15 35.07 -23.98
CA ASN A 552 -17.01 35.12 -23.06
C ASN A 552 -17.43 35.02 -21.58
N GLY A 553 -18.65 34.54 -21.32
CA GLY A 553 -19.23 34.51 -19.98
C GLY A 553 -18.98 33.21 -19.21
N ASP A 554 -19.22 33.28 -17.91
CA ASP A 554 -19.28 32.11 -17.03
C ASP A 554 -20.54 31.29 -17.33
N GLY A 555 -20.53 30.00 -16.99
CA GLY A 555 -21.59 29.05 -17.25
C GLY A 555 -21.67 28.57 -18.71
N GLY A 556 -20.64 28.84 -19.51
CA GLY A 556 -20.64 28.62 -20.96
C GLY A 556 -19.32 28.04 -21.47
N LEU A 557 -19.09 28.13 -22.77
CA LEU A 557 -17.83 27.67 -23.36
C LEU A 557 -16.64 28.60 -23.03
N GLY A 558 -16.87 29.78 -22.46
CA GLY A 558 -15.79 30.77 -22.31
C GLY A 558 -15.30 31.19 -23.69
N GLY A 559 -14.02 31.54 -23.85
CA GLY A 559 -13.50 32.23 -25.06
C GLY A 559 -13.38 31.40 -26.34
N LEU A 560 -14.19 30.34 -26.48
CA LEU A 560 -14.30 29.62 -27.75
C LEU A 560 -14.81 30.56 -28.84
N ARG A 561 -13.99 30.75 -29.87
CA ARG A 561 -14.24 31.72 -30.95
C ARG A 561 -15.65 31.63 -31.53
N ASP A 562 -16.18 32.78 -31.89
CA ASP A 562 -17.47 32.98 -32.55
C ASP A 562 -17.42 32.57 -34.03
N TYR A 563 -17.22 31.27 -34.27
CA TYR A 563 -17.29 30.69 -35.60
C TYR A 563 -18.20 29.48 -35.52
N ALA A 564 -19.15 29.39 -36.44
CA ALA A 564 -20.08 28.28 -36.53
C ALA A 564 -19.37 26.91 -36.58
N GLY A 565 -18.17 26.84 -37.14
CA GLY A 565 -17.37 25.61 -37.21
C GLY A 565 -16.79 25.13 -35.87
N ASN A 566 -16.76 25.98 -34.83
CA ASN A 566 -16.20 25.65 -33.52
C ASN A 566 -17.25 25.06 -32.57
N ARG A 567 -18.56 25.18 -32.89
CA ARG A 567 -19.67 24.57 -32.15
C ARG A 567 -20.48 23.72 -33.13
N VAL A 568 -20.36 22.40 -33.02
CA VAL A 568 -20.97 21.46 -33.97
C VAL A 568 -21.99 20.59 -33.26
N ILE A 569 -23.26 20.67 -33.68
CA ILE A 569 -24.33 19.76 -33.26
C ILE A 569 -24.52 18.73 -34.36
N ASN A 570 -24.21 17.47 -34.12
CA ASN A 570 -24.24 16.40 -35.12
C ASN A 570 -25.04 15.19 -34.60
N GLY A 571 -26.34 15.41 -34.42
CA GLY A 571 -27.32 14.46 -33.91
C GLY A 571 -27.61 14.59 -32.41
N GLY A 572 -26.80 15.36 -31.68
CA GLY A 572 -26.96 15.59 -30.23
C GLY A 572 -27.81 16.80 -29.88
N THR A 573 -27.75 17.21 -28.61
CA THR A 573 -28.43 18.40 -28.09
C THR A 573 -27.46 19.43 -27.53
N LEU A 574 -27.57 20.69 -27.98
CA LEU A 574 -27.07 21.84 -27.25
C LEU A 574 -28.20 22.41 -26.39
N GLU A 575 -28.04 22.39 -25.06
CA GLU A 575 -29.03 22.84 -24.10
C GLU A 575 -28.55 24.08 -23.34
N VAL A 576 -29.38 25.10 -23.26
CA VAL A 576 -29.13 26.32 -22.47
C VAL A 576 -30.18 26.42 -21.38
N VAL A 577 -29.75 26.55 -20.12
CA VAL A 577 -30.64 26.60 -18.94
C VAL A 577 -30.73 27.97 -18.26
N GLY A 578 -29.83 28.91 -18.60
CA GLY A 578 -29.91 30.28 -18.10
C GLY A 578 -30.23 31.28 -19.20
N ALA A 579 -30.76 32.44 -18.82
CA ALA A 579 -31.20 33.48 -19.75
C ALA A 579 -30.04 34.29 -20.39
N GLY A 580 -28.81 34.14 -19.89
CA GLY A 580 -27.64 34.88 -20.37
C GLY A 580 -27.23 34.48 -21.80
N HIS A 581 -27.14 35.47 -22.69
CA HIS A 581 -26.68 35.30 -24.06
C HIS A 581 -26.05 36.58 -24.60
N SER A 582 -25.13 36.42 -25.56
CA SER A 582 -24.56 37.51 -26.33
C SER A 582 -24.57 37.15 -27.81
N SER A 583 -24.41 38.15 -28.68
CA SER A 583 -24.04 37.87 -30.07
C SER A 583 -22.73 37.06 -30.12
N GLY A 584 -22.55 36.28 -31.18
CA GLY A 584 -21.29 35.56 -31.42
C GLY A 584 -21.39 34.03 -31.44
N ASN A 585 -22.33 33.45 -30.71
CA ASN A 585 -22.35 32.00 -30.48
C ASN A 585 -22.99 31.20 -31.62
N ASP A 586 -22.57 31.44 -32.86
CA ASP A 586 -23.05 30.66 -34.00
C ASP A 586 -22.58 29.21 -33.88
N PHE A 587 -23.31 28.32 -34.54
CA PHE A 587 -23.03 26.90 -34.55
C PHE A 587 -23.34 26.28 -35.91
N THR A 588 -22.77 25.10 -36.13
CA THR A 588 -23.04 24.24 -37.28
C THR A 588 -23.91 23.08 -36.85
N VAL A 589 -24.95 22.79 -37.62
CA VAL A 589 -25.71 21.55 -37.54
C VAL A 589 -25.22 20.61 -38.63
N GLY A 590 -24.68 19.46 -38.23
CA GLY A 590 -24.21 18.41 -39.11
C GLY A 590 -25.34 17.72 -39.86
N SER A 591 -24.98 16.83 -40.80
CA SER A 591 -25.96 16.10 -41.61
C SER A 591 -26.87 15.17 -40.80
N ALA A 592 -26.44 14.77 -39.60
CA ALA A 592 -27.27 14.01 -38.66
C ALA A 592 -28.37 14.86 -37.99
N GLY A 593 -28.42 16.16 -38.25
CA GLY A 593 -29.32 17.09 -37.59
C GLY A 593 -28.86 17.44 -36.19
N GLY A 594 -29.76 17.94 -35.35
CA GLY A 594 -29.44 18.28 -33.96
C GLY A 594 -30.58 18.99 -33.27
N THR A 595 -30.49 19.11 -31.94
CA THR A 595 -31.44 19.89 -31.14
C THR A 595 -30.74 21.08 -30.51
N PHE A 596 -31.34 22.26 -30.63
CA PHE A 596 -31.04 23.39 -29.75
C PHE A 596 -32.18 23.54 -28.76
N ARG A 597 -31.91 23.30 -27.49
CA ARG A 597 -32.89 23.35 -26.41
C ARG A 597 -32.67 24.57 -25.54
N TYR A 598 -33.72 25.35 -25.30
CA TYR A 598 -33.71 26.38 -24.27
C TYR A 598 -34.69 26.01 -23.16
N ALA A 599 -34.14 25.64 -22.01
CA ALA A 599 -34.86 25.14 -20.83
C ALA A 599 -34.56 26.01 -19.59
N PRO A 600 -34.97 27.29 -19.59
CA PRO A 600 -34.81 28.16 -18.44
C PRO A 600 -35.68 27.72 -17.27
N SER A 601 -35.28 28.13 -16.06
CA SER A 601 -36.11 27.97 -14.86
C SER A 601 -37.44 28.76 -14.96
N ASN A 602 -37.43 29.90 -15.64
CA ASN A 602 -38.62 30.67 -15.97
C ASN A 602 -38.96 30.53 -17.45
N THR A 603 -40.06 29.85 -17.77
CA THR A 603 -40.50 29.59 -19.15
C THR A 603 -40.91 30.84 -19.92
N ALA A 604 -41.09 31.99 -19.26
CA ALA A 604 -41.35 33.26 -19.93
C ALA A 604 -40.08 33.91 -20.50
N ASP A 605 -38.90 33.47 -20.07
CA ASP A 605 -37.63 34.06 -20.52
C ASP A 605 -37.42 33.82 -22.02
N THR A 606 -36.70 34.74 -22.66
CA THR A 606 -36.33 34.67 -24.08
C THR A 606 -34.82 34.61 -24.24
N LEU A 607 -34.34 33.59 -24.94
CA LEU A 607 -32.95 33.50 -25.42
C LEU A 607 -32.88 34.06 -26.84
N THR A 608 -32.06 35.08 -27.08
CA THR A 608 -31.87 35.65 -28.43
C THR A 608 -30.61 35.09 -29.06
N LEU A 609 -30.74 34.38 -30.17
CA LEU A 609 -29.64 33.97 -31.04
C LEU A 609 -29.37 35.10 -32.02
N ALA A 610 -28.46 35.99 -31.62
CA ALA A 610 -28.07 37.15 -32.39
C ALA A 610 -26.81 36.87 -33.21
N GLY A 611 -26.87 37.22 -34.49
CA GLY A 611 -25.75 37.07 -35.41
C GLY A 611 -24.55 37.94 -35.06
N ASN A 612 -23.43 37.64 -35.70
CA ASN A 612 -22.21 38.40 -35.59
C ASN A 612 -21.58 38.64 -36.97
N ALA A 613 -20.41 39.28 -37.01
CA ALA A 613 -19.74 39.63 -38.27
C ALA A 613 -18.79 38.54 -38.81
N ASN A 614 -18.58 37.46 -38.06
CA ASN A 614 -17.58 36.43 -38.36
C ASN A 614 -18.19 35.27 -39.16
N THR A 615 -19.32 34.73 -38.70
CA THR A 615 -20.05 33.63 -39.38
C THR A 615 -21.56 33.78 -39.19
N ASN A 616 -22.29 32.89 -39.85
CA ASN A 616 -23.72 32.70 -39.69
C ASN A 616 -23.97 31.25 -39.22
N THR A 617 -25.11 31.01 -38.58
CA THR A 617 -25.52 29.64 -38.20
C THR A 617 -25.70 28.77 -39.45
N GLN A 618 -24.99 27.63 -39.51
CA GLN A 618 -24.94 26.76 -40.70
C GLN A 618 -25.74 25.47 -40.47
N LEU A 619 -26.73 25.18 -41.34
CA LEU A 619 -27.56 23.98 -41.27
C LEU A 619 -27.28 23.04 -42.43
N ASN A 620 -26.62 21.91 -42.15
CA ASN A 620 -26.42 20.82 -43.11
C ASN A 620 -27.40 19.65 -42.90
N GLY A 621 -28.16 19.69 -41.80
CA GLY A 621 -29.22 18.74 -41.44
C GLY A 621 -30.40 19.45 -40.77
N VAL A 622 -31.34 18.69 -40.21
CA VAL A 622 -32.50 19.26 -39.51
C VAL A 622 -32.12 19.75 -38.13
N LEU A 623 -32.37 21.03 -37.84
CA LEU A 623 -32.28 21.63 -36.50
C LEU A 623 -33.65 21.65 -35.84
N ASP A 624 -33.79 20.97 -34.70
CA ASP A 624 -34.95 21.11 -33.83
C ASP A 624 -34.71 22.19 -32.78
N PHE A 625 -35.46 23.29 -32.87
CA PHE A 625 -35.58 24.23 -31.76
C PHE A 625 -36.58 23.68 -30.75
N ASN A 626 -36.06 23.04 -29.70
CA ASN A 626 -36.86 22.57 -28.57
C ASN A 626 -37.01 23.70 -27.54
N THR A 627 -38.07 24.50 -27.68
CA THR A 627 -38.23 25.71 -26.87
C THR A 627 -39.13 25.39 -25.66
N VAL A 628 -38.54 25.24 -24.48
CA VAL A 628 -39.29 25.19 -23.22
C VAL A 628 -39.54 26.62 -22.73
N GLY A 629 -38.51 27.48 -22.81
CA GLY A 629 -38.66 28.94 -22.82
C GLY A 629 -38.90 29.50 -24.22
N ASN A 630 -38.76 30.81 -24.42
CA ASN A 630 -38.87 31.46 -25.73
C ASN A 630 -37.50 31.57 -26.42
N ILE A 631 -37.43 31.38 -27.73
CA ILE A 631 -36.23 31.63 -28.54
C ILE A 631 -36.56 32.68 -29.61
N ALA A 632 -35.70 33.70 -29.73
CA ALA A 632 -35.72 34.65 -30.83
C ALA A 632 -34.44 34.47 -31.66
N VAL A 633 -34.56 34.29 -32.97
CA VAL A 633 -33.41 34.25 -33.88
C VAL A 633 -33.40 35.53 -34.70
N THR A 634 -32.32 36.28 -34.56
CA THR A 634 -32.01 37.47 -35.37
C THR A 634 -30.72 37.29 -36.18
N ASP A 635 -30.14 36.10 -36.14
CA ASP A 635 -29.00 35.71 -36.97
C ASP A 635 -29.46 35.21 -38.35
N SER A 636 -28.56 35.28 -39.32
CA SER A 636 -28.75 34.59 -40.60
C SER A 636 -28.58 33.08 -40.38
N ILE A 637 -29.55 32.30 -40.85
CA ILE A 637 -29.45 30.84 -40.91
C ILE A 637 -29.26 30.44 -42.36
N GLU A 638 -28.21 29.68 -42.65
CA GLU A 638 -27.83 29.27 -44.00
C GLU A 638 -27.74 27.74 -44.13
N GLY A 639 -27.66 27.24 -45.37
CA GLY A 639 -27.40 25.83 -45.67
C GLY A 639 -28.59 25.06 -46.27
N SER A 640 -28.39 23.75 -46.48
CA SER A 640 -29.36 22.85 -47.13
C SER A 640 -30.29 22.14 -46.13
N GLY A 641 -30.12 22.38 -44.83
CA GLY A 641 -30.91 21.79 -43.76
C GLY A 641 -32.32 22.37 -43.63
N GLY A 642 -33.01 21.96 -42.58
CA GLY A 642 -34.36 22.42 -42.25
C GLY A 642 -34.50 22.78 -40.77
N ILE A 643 -35.56 23.50 -40.42
CA ILE A 643 -35.87 23.84 -39.03
C ILE A 643 -37.16 23.11 -38.63
N THR A 644 -37.14 22.46 -37.48
CA THR A 644 -38.34 22.02 -36.77
C THR A 644 -38.48 22.80 -35.47
N LYS A 645 -39.72 22.95 -35.02
CA LYS A 645 -40.05 23.58 -33.75
C LYS A 645 -40.76 22.57 -32.88
N SER A 646 -40.19 22.28 -31.73
CA SER A 646 -40.79 21.44 -30.68
C SER A 646 -40.84 22.19 -29.34
N GLY A 647 -41.50 21.62 -28.33
CA GLY A 647 -41.68 22.27 -27.02
C GLY A 647 -42.77 23.36 -26.99
N GLY A 648 -43.11 23.83 -25.77
CA GLY A 648 -44.27 24.70 -25.51
C GLY A 648 -44.04 26.21 -25.65
N GLY A 649 -42.78 26.67 -25.63
CA GLY A 649 -42.44 28.09 -25.78
C GLY A 649 -42.52 28.58 -27.23
N THR A 650 -42.24 29.87 -27.44
CA THR A 650 -42.29 30.51 -28.77
C THR A 650 -40.94 30.45 -29.50
N LEU A 651 -40.98 30.32 -30.82
CA LEU A 651 -39.83 30.55 -31.71
C LEU A 651 -40.16 31.73 -32.61
N THR A 652 -39.40 32.81 -32.48
CA THR A 652 -39.50 33.99 -33.35
C THR A 652 -38.33 33.99 -34.31
N LEU A 653 -38.59 34.07 -35.61
CA LEU A 653 -37.58 34.26 -36.64
C LEU A 653 -37.77 35.66 -37.21
N SER A 654 -36.79 36.53 -37.02
CA SER A 654 -36.80 37.90 -37.55
C SER A 654 -35.53 38.13 -38.33
N ALA A 655 -35.68 38.43 -39.62
CA ALA A 655 -34.58 38.77 -40.52
C ALA A 655 -34.02 40.17 -40.23
#